data_AF-A0A3Q9G7F2-F1
#
_entry.id   AF-A0A3Q9G7F2-F1
#
_cell.length_a   1.000
_cell.length_b   1.000
_cell.length_c   1.000
_cell.angle_alpha   90.00
_cell.angle_beta   90.00
_cell.angle_gamma   90.00
#
_symmetry.space_group_name_H-M   'P 1'
#
loop_
_entity.id
_entity.type
_entity.pdbx_description
1 polymer ?
#
loop_
_entity_poly.entity_id
_entity_poly.type
_entity_poly.pdbx_seq_one_letter_code
_entity_poly.pdbx_strand_id
1 'polypeptide(L)'
;MITWSITDDNGIIFERTNNLRIDATRWTGESGQYFDVGISITNDFAPMDRHLLLVQASVFGDSLLLGWGQGPTVATTIAAVDPVLEQELLGEAGEFLQPLEDFGSLIRQHGQLTPIEAFGETGTEIVPELIDMPGVQPGSRPAPFWMYGGQNPLVGYLRNTDAYPPTTITATIEAVGETSVEYDEVMRPFNGGLHDLPWPTNNLNSGEPIIENYTLSNYTGTRLYPPQLTQVDSPVEGQAAFTARMLGIYGPFARIEGADIDLPTGTDPGEEISYRNPTGNQLSIGTYSQEGAAPFEVATFTPGEIVTEGGYVPLGLYGPNTATHEGEPFPVSRHALGIATQAPSAILSFEGAKELTSQETIISAVRVRVGGLDGLDNDEALTRINDTAQAIRRIDGLDATVVIGGTTQPVSIWVPLYAFGTDDPQGQQVVDELGWIQIDYGTLDVASWTASLTNATVDRVAVATILISSLFVIGLCLLARQERRTTHALLASQGWSTSQRLRWTLGEEWLGLAFFGIASTIAFVIAGTDMSRYAILAAVLALLLGLIIANPVHSRRLAPADRLGTRARMLTLAVFEGISLGITAAAIGALGMISLWYFRLLTQTSLGSIMTQALMPVVGAILAAGAVIVLTMAVTARKNREVTSARNDFSYWGLGRSQAQIRTRNFAPIAIHVIIASIIVAAGSRYADGYQQGTTLYLALGGCWILISLLTRGISALRWKPTILEPTPSQ
;
A
#
# COMPACT_ATOMS: atom_id res chain seq x y z
N MET A 1 -19.03 11.26 -52.37
CA MET A 1 -17.90 10.75 -51.56
C MET A 1 -18.39 10.52 -50.14
N ILE A 2 -17.86 9.54 -49.40
CA ILE A 2 -18.18 9.35 -47.97
C ILE A 2 -16.89 9.31 -47.16
N THR A 3 -16.74 10.25 -46.24
CA THR A 3 -15.64 10.31 -45.28
C THR A 3 -16.13 9.82 -43.94
N TRP A 4 -15.37 8.91 -43.33
CA TRP A 4 -15.65 8.28 -42.06
C TRP A 4 -14.51 8.65 -41.12
N SER A 5 -14.82 9.06 -39.90
CA SER A 5 -13.82 9.24 -38.85
C SER A 5 -14.28 8.58 -37.57
N ILE A 6 -13.31 8.07 -36.82
CA ILE A 6 -13.48 7.53 -35.47
C ILE A 6 -12.51 8.31 -34.61
N THR A 7 -13.04 9.00 -33.62
CA THR A 7 -12.29 9.89 -32.73
C THR A 7 -12.61 9.58 -31.29
N ASP A 8 -11.59 9.66 -30.43
CA ASP A 8 -11.76 9.69 -28.97
C ASP A 8 -11.04 10.92 -28.39
N ASP A 9 -11.00 11.00 -27.06
CA ASP A 9 -10.32 12.08 -26.34
C ASP A 9 -8.81 12.18 -26.65
N ASN A 10 -8.20 11.14 -27.22
CA ASN A 10 -6.79 11.12 -27.60
C ASN A 10 -6.56 11.51 -29.06
N GLY A 11 -7.62 11.78 -29.84
CA GLY A 11 -7.54 12.21 -31.23
C GLY A 11 -8.17 11.21 -32.21
N ILE A 12 -7.63 11.17 -33.43
CA ILE A 12 -8.14 10.30 -34.51
C ILE A 12 -7.63 8.88 -34.30
N ILE A 13 -8.57 7.96 -34.14
CA ILE A 13 -8.32 6.51 -34.14
C ILE A 13 -8.20 6.02 -35.57
N PHE A 14 -9.10 6.51 -36.43
CA PHE A 14 -9.19 6.08 -37.81
C PHE A 14 -9.95 7.12 -38.63
N GLU A 15 -9.47 7.44 -39.83
CA GLU A 15 -10.23 8.21 -40.80
C GLU A 15 -10.08 7.60 -42.18
N ARG A 16 -11.17 7.55 -42.94
CA ARG A 16 -11.17 7.03 -44.31
C ARG A 16 -12.17 7.72 -45.20
N THR A 17 -11.76 8.00 -46.43
CA THR A 17 -12.66 8.47 -47.49
C THR A 17 -12.87 7.40 -48.54
N ASN A 18 -14.12 7.00 -48.77
CA ASN A 18 -14.51 6.02 -49.78
C ASN A 18 -15.38 6.67 -50.86
N ASN A 19 -15.22 6.23 -52.12
CA ASN A 19 -16.09 6.64 -53.20
C ASN A 19 -17.17 5.58 -53.43
N LEU A 20 -18.39 5.88 -52.98
CA LEU A 20 -19.58 5.09 -53.24
C LEU A 20 -20.13 5.42 -54.62
N ARG A 21 -20.17 4.43 -55.52
CA ARG A 21 -20.84 4.53 -56.81
C ARG A 21 -22.11 3.68 -56.80
N ILE A 22 -23.26 4.34 -56.89
CA ILE A 22 -24.55 3.69 -57.07
C ILE A 22 -24.92 3.74 -58.57
N ASP A 23 -24.90 2.59 -59.23
CA ASP A 23 -25.42 2.39 -60.58
C ASP A 23 -26.94 2.12 -60.54
N ALA A 24 -27.70 3.21 -60.57
CA ALA A 24 -29.16 3.18 -60.58
C ALA A 24 -29.76 2.41 -61.78
N THR A 25 -29.00 2.13 -62.85
CA THR A 25 -29.51 1.38 -64.00
C THR A 25 -29.74 -0.11 -63.71
N ARG A 26 -29.12 -0.61 -62.64
CA ARG A 26 -29.30 -1.98 -62.15
C ARG A 26 -30.31 -2.09 -61.01
N TRP A 27 -30.88 -0.96 -60.57
CA TRP A 27 -31.86 -0.93 -59.50
C TRP A 27 -33.24 -1.28 -60.04
N THR A 28 -33.82 -2.36 -59.54
CA THR A 28 -35.13 -2.85 -59.98
C THR A 28 -36.31 -2.23 -59.21
N GLY A 29 -36.05 -1.44 -58.17
CA GLY A 29 -37.08 -0.89 -57.27
C GLY A 29 -37.71 -1.92 -56.32
N GLU A 30 -37.20 -3.14 -56.28
CA GLU A 30 -37.64 -4.19 -55.35
C GLU A 30 -36.77 -4.17 -54.09
N SER A 31 -37.40 -4.34 -52.91
CA SER A 31 -36.69 -4.47 -51.64
C SER A 31 -35.89 -5.78 -51.59
N GLY A 32 -34.63 -5.74 -51.14
CA GLY A 32 -33.79 -6.94 -51.03
C GLY A 32 -32.41 -6.68 -50.43
N GLN A 33 -31.78 -7.74 -49.92
CA GLN A 33 -30.36 -7.71 -49.56
C GLN A 33 -29.53 -7.93 -50.84
N TYR A 34 -28.80 -6.90 -51.26
CA TYR A 34 -27.96 -6.95 -52.44
C TYR A 34 -26.50 -6.86 -52.01
N PHE A 35 -25.77 -7.96 -52.16
CA PHE A 35 -24.34 -7.97 -51.90
C PHE A 35 -23.51 -7.43 -53.09
N ASP A 36 -24.11 -7.27 -54.28
CA ASP A 36 -23.39 -6.81 -55.49
C ASP A 36 -24.30 -6.32 -56.66
N VAL A 37 -25.53 -5.84 -56.39
CA VAL A 37 -26.44 -5.39 -57.47
C VAL A 37 -26.53 -3.86 -57.47
N GLY A 38 -25.72 -3.24 -58.33
CA GLY A 38 -25.81 -1.81 -58.64
C GLY A 38 -25.13 -0.87 -57.65
N ILE A 39 -24.40 -1.36 -56.65
CA ILE A 39 -23.60 -0.53 -55.74
C ILE A 39 -22.16 -1.05 -55.78
N SER A 40 -21.21 -0.20 -56.15
CA SER A 40 -19.78 -0.50 -56.14
C SER A 40 -19.08 0.53 -55.26
N ILE A 41 -18.35 0.06 -54.26
CA ILE A 41 -17.49 0.90 -53.43
C ILE A 41 -16.08 0.78 -54.00
N THR A 42 -15.58 1.85 -54.60
CA THR A 42 -14.19 1.90 -55.05
C THR A 42 -13.39 2.57 -53.95
N ASN A 43 -12.39 1.84 -53.44
CA ASN A 43 -11.40 2.40 -52.55
C ASN A 43 -10.31 3.06 -53.39
N ASP A 44 -10.10 4.36 -53.19
CA ASP A 44 -9.21 5.16 -54.06
C ASP A 44 -7.75 5.23 -53.56
N PHE A 45 -7.40 4.45 -52.53
CA PHE A 45 -6.04 4.41 -51.99
C PHE A 45 -5.17 3.33 -52.65
N ALA A 46 -3.97 3.72 -53.07
CA ALA A 46 -2.92 2.84 -53.54
C ALA A 46 -1.71 2.95 -52.59
N PRO A 47 -1.22 1.84 -52.01
CA PRO A 47 -1.76 0.48 -52.14
C PRO A 47 -3.14 0.33 -51.46
N MET A 48 -3.90 -0.71 -51.83
CA MET A 48 -5.14 -1.06 -51.14
C MET A 48 -4.89 -1.07 -49.64
N ASP A 49 -5.50 -0.12 -48.94
CA ASP A 49 -5.34 0.02 -47.51
C ASP A 49 -5.91 -1.22 -46.78
N ARG A 50 -5.14 -1.73 -45.82
CA ARG A 50 -5.17 -3.13 -45.34
C ARG A 50 -6.23 -3.39 -44.27
N HIS A 51 -6.92 -2.34 -43.85
CA HIS A 51 -8.06 -2.40 -42.96
C HIS A 51 -9.32 -2.40 -43.82
N LEU A 52 -9.90 -3.56 -44.12
CA LEU A 52 -11.12 -3.65 -44.91
C LEU A 52 -12.32 -3.21 -44.07
N LEU A 53 -12.75 -1.96 -44.25
CA LEU A 53 -14.08 -1.55 -43.77
C LEU A 53 -15.11 -2.25 -44.66
N LEU A 54 -15.82 -3.22 -44.10
CA LEU A 54 -16.85 -3.97 -44.80
C LEU A 54 -18.14 -3.15 -44.81
N VAL A 55 -18.30 -2.24 -45.76
CA VAL A 55 -19.57 -1.51 -45.88
C VAL A 55 -20.60 -2.42 -46.57
N GLN A 56 -21.64 -2.80 -45.83
CA GLN A 56 -22.82 -3.44 -46.39
C GLN A 56 -23.83 -2.36 -46.78
N ALA A 57 -24.43 -2.47 -47.96
CA ALA A 57 -25.52 -1.60 -48.35
C ALA A 57 -26.78 -2.46 -48.56
N SER A 58 -27.84 -2.17 -47.82
CA SER A 58 -29.16 -2.79 -47.97
C SER A 58 -30.16 -1.77 -48.47
N VAL A 59 -31.00 -2.15 -49.44
CA VAL A 59 -32.01 -1.24 -50.02
C VAL A 59 -33.40 -1.72 -49.63
N PHE A 60 -34.18 -0.82 -49.01
CA PHE A 60 -35.53 -1.07 -48.53
C PHE A 60 -36.51 -0.07 -49.16
N GLY A 61 -37.20 -0.47 -50.24
CA GLY A 61 -38.06 0.44 -51.00
C GLY A 61 -37.27 1.66 -51.50
N ASP A 62 -37.65 2.86 -51.04
CA ASP A 62 -36.98 4.13 -51.37
C ASP A 62 -35.79 4.48 -50.45
N SER A 63 -35.43 3.59 -49.50
CA SER A 63 -34.38 3.83 -48.50
C SER A 63 -33.12 3.02 -48.77
N LEU A 64 -31.96 3.64 -48.54
CA LEU A 64 -30.64 2.99 -48.50
C LEU A 64 -30.17 2.92 -47.05
N LEU A 65 -29.95 1.71 -46.56
CA LEU A 65 -29.24 1.44 -45.31
C LEU A 65 -27.79 1.15 -45.66
N LEU A 66 -26.86 1.93 -45.13
CA LEU A 66 -25.48 1.51 -45.03
C LEU A 66 -25.32 0.83 -43.68
N GLY A 67 -24.54 -0.24 -43.62
CA GLY A 67 -24.13 -0.95 -42.41
C GLY A 67 -22.61 -1.11 -42.43
N TRP A 68 -21.98 -1.04 -41.25
CA TRP A 68 -20.52 -1.04 -41.13
C TRP A 68 -20.04 -2.35 -40.54
N GLY A 69 -19.23 -3.07 -41.29
CA GLY A 69 -18.53 -4.25 -40.83
C GLY A 69 -17.27 -3.84 -40.11
N GLN A 70 -17.27 -4.10 -38.80
CA GLN A 70 -16.16 -3.95 -37.87
C GLN A 70 -15.79 -2.50 -37.54
N GLY A 71 -16.25 -2.02 -36.37
CA GLY A 71 -15.66 -0.85 -35.72
C GLY A 71 -14.46 -1.25 -34.83
N PRO A 72 -13.88 -0.29 -34.08
CA PRO A 72 -12.78 -0.57 -33.16
C PRO A 72 -13.11 -1.74 -32.25
N THR A 73 -12.20 -2.69 -32.15
CA THR A 73 -12.35 -3.81 -31.22
C THR A 73 -11.96 -3.38 -29.83
N VAL A 74 -12.94 -3.39 -28.95
CA VAL A 74 -12.76 -3.15 -27.55
C VAL A 74 -12.70 -4.49 -26.84
N ALA A 75 -11.70 -4.68 -25.98
CA ALA A 75 -11.62 -5.93 -25.22
C ALA A 75 -12.68 -5.90 -24.11
N THR A 76 -13.53 -6.91 -24.07
CA THR A 76 -14.40 -7.09 -22.91
C THR A 76 -13.64 -7.78 -21.79
N THR A 77 -13.68 -7.17 -20.63
CA THR A 77 -13.18 -7.71 -19.37
C THR A 77 -14.35 -8.23 -18.55
N ILE A 78 -14.23 -9.46 -18.08
CA ILE A 78 -15.32 -10.18 -17.41
C ILE A 78 -14.87 -10.57 -16.01
N ALA A 79 -15.70 -10.27 -15.01
CA ALA A 79 -15.54 -10.78 -13.66
C ALA A 79 -16.71 -11.70 -13.30
N ALA A 80 -16.40 -12.79 -12.59
CA ALA A 80 -17.41 -13.68 -12.05
C ALA A 80 -17.46 -13.53 -10.53
N VAL A 81 -18.67 -13.48 -9.97
CA VAL A 81 -18.92 -13.37 -8.52
C VAL A 81 -20.00 -14.36 -8.08
N ASP A 82 -20.06 -14.63 -6.78
CA ASP A 82 -21.27 -15.18 -6.16
C ASP A 82 -22.15 -13.99 -5.76
N PRO A 83 -23.27 -13.72 -6.44
CA PRO A 83 -24.02 -12.49 -6.23
C PRO A 83 -24.59 -12.40 -4.81
N VAL A 84 -24.94 -13.53 -4.17
CA VAL A 84 -25.51 -13.55 -2.82
C VAL A 84 -24.44 -13.24 -1.77
N LEU A 85 -23.31 -13.96 -1.83
CA LEU A 85 -22.22 -13.76 -0.88
C LEU A 85 -21.57 -12.37 -1.07
N GLU A 86 -21.53 -11.88 -2.29
CA GLU A 86 -21.03 -10.56 -2.60
C GLU A 86 -21.94 -9.46 -2.06
N GLN A 87 -23.26 -9.59 -2.18
CA GLN A 87 -24.22 -8.69 -1.54
C GLN A 87 -24.07 -8.67 -0.02
N GLU A 88 -23.98 -9.85 0.62
CA GLU A 88 -23.79 -9.94 2.07
C GLU A 88 -22.50 -9.23 2.53
N LEU A 89 -21.47 -9.29 1.69
CA LEU A 89 -20.20 -8.62 1.94
C LEU A 89 -20.29 -7.10 1.77
N LEU A 90 -20.99 -6.63 0.73
CA LEU A 90 -21.11 -5.21 0.40
C LEU A 90 -22.20 -4.47 1.20
N GLY A 91 -23.15 -5.21 1.81
CA GLY A 91 -24.28 -4.63 2.51
C GLY A 91 -25.25 -3.93 1.54
N GLU A 92 -25.80 -2.77 1.92
CA GLU A 92 -26.70 -1.98 1.06
C GLU A 92 -26.04 -1.59 -0.27
N ALA A 93 -24.71 -1.39 -0.29
CA ALA A 93 -23.97 -1.11 -1.52
C ALA A 93 -23.97 -2.28 -2.52
N GLY A 94 -24.37 -3.48 -2.09
CA GLY A 94 -24.48 -4.66 -2.95
C GLY A 94 -25.79 -4.76 -3.73
N GLU A 95 -26.79 -3.90 -3.48
CA GLU A 95 -28.13 -4.00 -4.09
C GLU A 95 -28.13 -4.06 -5.62
N PHE A 96 -27.14 -3.44 -6.28
CA PHE A 96 -26.99 -3.49 -7.74
C PHE A 96 -26.77 -4.91 -8.30
N LEU A 97 -26.36 -5.87 -7.45
CA LEU A 97 -26.21 -7.28 -7.82
C LEU A 97 -27.53 -8.05 -7.77
N GLN A 98 -28.61 -7.48 -7.21
CA GLN A 98 -29.90 -8.17 -7.04
C GLN A 98 -30.47 -8.70 -8.36
N PRO A 99 -30.46 -7.95 -9.48
CA PRO A 99 -30.97 -8.44 -10.75
C PRO A 99 -30.23 -9.68 -11.27
N LEU A 100 -28.93 -9.82 -10.95
CA LEU A 100 -28.14 -10.98 -11.31
C LEU A 100 -28.53 -12.22 -10.49
N GLU A 101 -28.85 -12.05 -9.21
CA GLU A 101 -29.35 -13.13 -8.36
C GLU A 101 -30.80 -13.52 -8.70
N ASP A 102 -31.65 -12.55 -9.04
CA ASP A 102 -33.02 -12.80 -9.49
C ASP A 102 -33.02 -13.62 -10.78
N PHE A 103 -32.15 -13.26 -11.73
CA PHE A 103 -31.94 -14.05 -12.94
C PHE A 103 -31.41 -15.46 -12.62
N GLY A 104 -30.43 -15.58 -11.72
CA GLY A 104 -29.93 -16.88 -11.26
C GLY A 104 -31.03 -17.76 -10.64
N SER A 105 -31.93 -17.15 -9.86
CA SER A 105 -33.08 -17.82 -9.26
C SER A 105 -34.09 -18.29 -10.30
N LEU A 106 -34.35 -17.47 -11.33
CA LEU A 106 -35.19 -17.84 -12.47
C LEU A 106 -34.63 -19.09 -13.19
N ILE A 107 -33.33 -19.10 -13.49
CA ILE A 107 -32.66 -20.25 -14.11
C ILE A 107 -32.74 -21.50 -13.21
N ARG A 108 -32.56 -21.37 -11.88
CA ARG A 108 -32.70 -22.51 -10.96
C ARG A 108 -34.13 -23.05 -10.90
N GLN A 109 -35.14 -22.20 -11.03
CA GLN A 109 -36.55 -22.59 -11.00
C GLN A 109 -37.00 -23.26 -12.31
N HIS A 110 -36.59 -22.73 -13.46
CA HIS A 110 -37.03 -23.19 -14.77
C HIS A 110 -36.10 -24.25 -15.39
N GLY A 111 -34.91 -24.44 -14.82
CA GLY A 111 -33.80 -25.07 -15.52
C GLY A 111 -33.10 -24.07 -16.43
N GLN A 112 -32.05 -24.53 -17.12
CA GLN A 112 -31.32 -23.70 -18.07
C GLN A 112 -32.29 -23.18 -19.14
N LEU A 113 -32.47 -21.86 -19.22
CA LEU A 113 -33.28 -21.22 -20.26
C LEU A 113 -32.44 -21.02 -21.51
N THR A 114 -33.07 -21.17 -22.67
CA THR A 114 -32.54 -20.78 -23.98
C THR A 114 -33.26 -19.52 -24.50
N PRO A 115 -32.69 -18.78 -25.47
CA PRO A 115 -33.38 -17.65 -26.08
C PRO A 115 -34.77 -17.98 -26.66
N ILE A 116 -34.96 -19.17 -27.24
CA ILE A 116 -36.28 -19.59 -27.75
C ILE A 116 -37.28 -19.80 -26.61
N GLU A 117 -36.86 -20.38 -25.49
CA GLU A 117 -37.74 -20.57 -24.34
C GLU A 117 -38.03 -19.25 -23.62
N ALA A 118 -37.07 -18.33 -23.61
CA ALA A 118 -37.18 -17.04 -22.93
C ALA A 118 -38.00 -15.99 -23.71
N PHE A 119 -37.97 -16.03 -25.05
CA PHE A 119 -38.54 -14.99 -25.92
C PHE A 119 -39.47 -15.51 -27.03
N GLY A 120 -39.63 -16.83 -27.17
CA GLY A 120 -40.43 -17.49 -28.22
C GLY A 120 -39.82 -17.40 -29.61
N GLU A 121 -40.48 -18.05 -30.60
CA GLU A 121 -40.09 -18.14 -32.02
C GLU A 121 -40.01 -16.79 -32.78
N THR A 122 -40.36 -15.68 -32.15
CA THR A 122 -40.39 -14.37 -32.82
C THR A 122 -39.78 -13.27 -31.96
N GLY A 123 -39.27 -13.61 -30.77
CA GLY A 123 -38.83 -12.62 -29.78
C GLY A 123 -39.96 -11.83 -29.12
N THR A 124 -41.24 -12.17 -29.39
CA THR A 124 -42.42 -11.44 -28.89
C THR A 124 -43.06 -12.10 -27.66
N GLU A 125 -42.71 -13.35 -27.35
CA GLU A 125 -43.26 -14.12 -26.23
C GLU A 125 -42.25 -14.12 -25.08
N ILE A 126 -42.16 -12.98 -24.41
CA ILE A 126 -41.17 -12.75 -23.37
C ILE A 126 -41.66 -13.34 -22.04
N VAL A 127 -40.83 -14.18 -21.41
CA VAL A 127 -41.05 -14.64 -20.05
C VAL A 127 -41.27 -13.42 -19.13
N PRO A 128 -42.37 -13.33 -18.35
CA PRO A 128 -42.76 -12.11 -17.64
C PRO A 128 -41.65 -11.54 -16.75
N GLU A 129 -40.84 -12.39 -16.13
CA GLU A 129 -39.74 -12.03 -15.25
C GLU A 129 -38.59 -11.29 -15.98
N LEU A 130 -38.49 -11.42 -17.30
CA LEU A 130 -37.45 -10.77 -18.11
C LEU A 130 -37.91 -9.43 -18.72
N ILE A 131 -39.20 -9.11 -18.69
CA ILE A 131 -39.79 -8.03 -19.49
C ILE A 131 -39.22 -6.64 -19.16
N ASP A 132 -38.87 -6.43 -17.89
CA ASP A 132 -38.34 -5.16 -17.38
C ASP A 132 -36.80 -5.11 -17.39
N MET A 133 -36.13 -6.21 -17.77
CA MET A 133 -34.67 -6.26 -17.81
C MET A 133 -34.11 -5.51 -19.03
N PRO A 134 -32.94 -4.85 -18.92
CA PRO A 134 -32.36 -4.08 -20.01
C PRO A 134 -32.19 -4.86 -21.31
N GLY A 135 -31.86 -6.16 -21.24
CA GLY A 135 -31.66 -7.03 -22.40
C GLY A 135 -32.90 -7.21 -23.30
N VAL A 136 -34.08 -6.78 -22.85
CA VAL A 136 -35.33 -6.77 -23.64
C VAL A 136 -35.59 -5.40 -24.29
N GLN A 137 -34.94 -4.34 -23.80
CA GLN A 137 -35.15 -2.97 -24.30
C GLN A 137 -34.52 -2.78 -25.70
N PRO A 138 -35.11 -1.96 -26.59
CA PRO A 138 -34.51 -1.63 -27.88
C PRO A 138 -33.05 -1.16 -27.73
N GLY A 139 -32.15 -1.64 -28.60
CA GLY A 139 -30.72 -1.36 -28.51
C GLY A 139 -29.95 -2.21 -27.50
N SER A 140 -30.56 -3.24 -26.90
CA SER A 140 -29.93 -4.13 -25.92
C SER A 140 -30.21 -5.63 -26.18
N ARG A 141 -30.63 -5.99 -27.41
CA ARG A 141 -31.40 -7.22 -27.70
C ARG A 141 -30.67 -8.37 -28.41
N PRO A 142 -29.40 -8.70 -28.17
CA PRO A 142 -28.78 -9.78 -28.94
C PRO A 142 -29.47 -11.15 -28.78
N ALA A 143 -29.87 -11.49 -27.55
CA ALA A 143 -30.47 -12.78 -27.24
C ALA A 143 -31.92 -12.93 -27.78
N PRO A 144 -32.82 -11.94 -27.66
CA PRO A 144 -34.18 -12.00 -28.23
C PRO A 144 -34.26 -12.29 -29.74
N PHE A 145 -33.22 -11.93 -30.52
CA PHE A 145 -33.16 -12.17 -31.97
C PHE A 145 -32.34 -13.40 -32.37
N TRP A 146 -31.96 -14.23 -31.39
CA TRP A 146 -31.24 -15.51 -31.58
C TRP A 146 -29.91 -15.43 -32.30
N MET A 147 -29.28 -14.28 -32.27
CA MET A 147 -27.97 -14.10 -32.91
C MET A 147 -26.91 -14.96 -32.21
N TYR A 148 -27.09 -15.20 -30.90
CA TYR A 148 -26.30 -16.18 -30.15
C TYR A 148 -26.79 -17.62 -30.26
N GLY A 149 -27.67 -17.95 -31.20
CA GLY A 149 -28.27 -19.27 -31.36
C GLY A 149 -29.45 -19.50 -30.41
N GLY A 150 -30.60 -19.89 -30.97
CA GLY A 150 -31.85 -20.00 -30.21
C GLY A 150 -31.88 -21.09 -29.13
N GLN A 151 -30.96 -22.05 -29.20
CA GLN A 151 -30.87 -23.21 -28.30
C GLN A 151 -29.72 -23.10 -27.29
N ASN A 152 -28.95 -22.02 -27.36
CA ASN A 152 -27.80 -21.83 -26.50
C ASN A 152 -28.23 -21.38 -25.09
N PRO A 153 -27.55 -21.81 -24.02
CA PRO A 153 -27.87 -21.41 -22.66
C PRO A 153 -27.82 -19.89 -22.47
N LEU A 154 -28.94 -19.30 -22.02
CA LEU A 154 -29.04 -17.89 -21.68
C LEU A 154 -28.25 -17.59 -20.39
N VAL A 155 -27.42 -16.55 -20.43
CA VAL A 155 -26.50 -16.20 -19.34
C VAL A 155 -26.63 -14.72 -18.98
N GLY A 156 -27.09 -14.43 -17.77
CA GLY A 156 -27.26 -13.08 -17.26
C GLY A 156 -25.93 -12.38 -16.91
N TYR A 157 -25.80 -11.09 -17.25
CA TYR A 157 -24.66 -10.26 -16.86
C TYR A 157 -25.06 -8.82 -16.52
N LEU A 158 -24.26 -8.18 -15.68
CA LEU A 158 -24.32 -6.76 -15.36
C LEU A 158 -23.34 -5.99 -16.24
N ARG A 159 -23.80 -4.97 -16.96
CA ARG A 159 -22.96 -4.12 -17.83
C ARG A 159 -22.35 -2.96 -17.06
N ASN A 160 -21.05 -2.73 -17.23
CA ASN A 160 -20.40 -1.51 -16.79
C ASN A 160 -20.70 -0.36 -17.76
N THR A 161 -21.20 0.76 -17.25
CA THR A 161 -21.57 1.94 -18.07
C THR A 161 -20.39 2.86 -18.40
N ASP A 162 -19.23 2.66 -17.78
CA ASP A 162 -18.01 3.49 -17.92
C ASP A 162 -16.80 2.59 -18.26
N ALA A 163 -17.04 1.52 -19.02
CA ALA A 163 -16.01 0.52 -19.33
C ALA A 163 -15.01 0.97 -20.39
N TYR A 164 -15.43 1.92 -21.24
CA TYR A 164 -14.80 2.26 -22.51
C TYR A 164 -14.66 3.77 -22.63
N PRO A 165 -13.58 4.27 -23.24
CA PRO A 165 -13.43 5.71 -23.44
C PRO A 165 -14.51 6.22 -24.41
N PRO A 166 -15.04 7.43 -24.20
CA PRO A 166 -15.97 8.06 -25.13
C PRO A 166 -15.36 8.08 -26.53
N THR A 167 -16.10 7.51 -27.49
CA THR A 167 -15.63 7.38 -28.87
C THR A 167 -16.78 7.73 -29.79
N THR A 168 -16.55 8.61 -30.75
CA THR A 168 -17.59 9.00 -31.71
C THR A 168 -17.23 8.47 -33.09
N ILE A 169 -18.18 7.78 -33.74
CA ILE A 169 -18.06 7.48 -35.18
C ILE A 169 -18.85 8.52 -35.95
N THR A 170 -18.17 9.22 -36.85
CA THR A 170 -18.76 10.24 -37.72
C THR A 170 -18.67 9.81 -39.17
N ALA A 171 -19.74 10.10 -39.90
CA ALA A 171 -19.86 9.83 -41.32
C ALA A 171 -20.35 11.07 -42.05
N THR A 172 -19.49 11.63 -42.90
CA THR A 172 -19.80 12.78 -43.73
C THR A 172 -20.00 12.32 -45.17
N ILE A 173 -21.23 12.46 -45.67
CA ILE A 173 -21.58 12.13 -47.05
C ILE A 173 -21.67 13.42 -47.86
N GLU A 174 -20.79 13.56 -48.84
CA GLU A 174 -20.74 14.71 -49.72
C GLU A 174 -22.11 14.95 -50.39
N ALA A 175 -22.59 16.19 -50.33
CA ALA A 175 -23.89 16.66 -50.81
C ALA A 175 -25.14 16.16 -50.06
N VAL A 176 -25.00 15.32 -49.02
CA VAL A 176 -26.13 14.81 -48.22
C VAL A 176 -26.11 15.39 -46.80
N GLY A 177 -24.95 15.38 -46.13
CA GLY A 177 -24.81 15.85 -44.76
C GLY A 177 -23.94 14.93 -43.92
N GLU A 178 -23.99 15.14 -42.61
CA GLU A 178 -23.22 14.39 -41.61
C GLU A 178 -24.15 13.64 -40.68
N THR A 179 -23.70 12.47 -40.24
CA THR A 179 -24.33 11.71 -39.15
C THR A 179 -23.23 11.22 -38.21
N SER A 180 -23.55 11.09 -36.93
CA SER A 180 -22.65 10.54 -35.93
C SER A 180 -23.39 9.60 -34.99
N VAL A 181 -22.64 8.71 -34.34
CA VAL A 181 -23.11 7.92 -33.20
C VAL A 181 -22.03 7.91 -32.13
N GLU A 182 -22.46 7.99 -30.87
CA GLU A 182 -21.58 7.70 -29.73
C GLU A 182 -21.36 6.19 -29.68
N TYR A 183 -20.14 5.79 -30.00
CA TYR A 183 -19.76 4.40 -30.18
C TYR A 183 -19.65 3.66 -28.86
N ASP A 184 -19.33 4.34 -27.76
CA ASP A 184 -19.32 3.77 -26.40
C ASP A 184 -20.73 3.37 -25.90
N GLU A 185 -21.80 4.05 -26.34
CA GLU A 185 -23.18 3.63 -26.06
C GLU A 185 -23.56 2.33 -26.78
N VAL A 186 -22.93 2.10 -27.94
CA VAL A 186 -23.14 0.97 -28.83
C VAL A 186 -22.23 -0.21 -28.48
N MET A 187 -21.01 0.08 -28.02
CA MET A 187 -20.03 -0.92 -27.61
C MET A 187 -20.40 -1.50 -26.27
N ARG A 188 -20.69 -2.79 -26.27
CA ARG A 188 -21.11 -3.51 -25.07
C ARG A 188 -20.31 -4.80 -24.91
N PRO A 189 -20.16 -5.28 -23.67
CA PRO A 189 -19.72 -6.65 -23.43
C PRO A 189 -20.48 -7.64 -24.31
N PHE A 190 -19.76 -8.59 -24.87
CA PHE A 190 -20.30 -9.62 -25.76
C PHE A 190 -20.93 -9.10 -27.07
N ASN A 191 -20.92 -7.79 -27.31
CA ASN A 191 -21.28 -7.23 -28.60
C ASN A 191 -20.10 -7.39 -29.57
N GLY A 192 -20.42 -7.76 -30.80
CA GLY A 192 -19.45 -7.88 -31.87
C GLY A 192 -20.20 -8.01 -33.17
N GLY A 193 -20.17 -6.98 -33.99
CA GLY A 193 -21.12 -6.92 -35.08
C GLY A 193 -20.99 -5.75 -36.02
N LEU A 194 -21.88 -5.78 -37.01
CA LEU A 194 -22.18 -4.60 -37.81
C LEU A 194 -23.13 -3.71 -37.01
N HIS A 195 -22.77 -2.44 -36.90
CA HIS A 195 -23.70 -1.41 -36.45
C HIS A 195 -24.31 -0.75 -37.68
N ASP A 196 -25.47 -0.11 -37.52
CA ASP A 196 -25.97 0.81 -38.53
C ASP A 196 -25.93 2.27 -38.01
N LEU A 197 -25.40 3.19 -38.81
CA LEU A 197 -25.48 4.64 -38.70
C LEU A 197 -26.64 5.09 -39.59
N PRO A 198 -27.50 5.95 -39.06
CA PRO A 198 -28.62 6.47 -39.83
C PRO A 198 -28.11 7.27 -41.03
N TRP A 199 -28.80 7.18 -42.17
CA TRP A 199 -28.49 8.07 -43.29
C TRP A 199 -28.77 9.53 -42.88
N PRO A 200 -27.93 10.54 -43.18
CA PRO A 200 -28.03 11.90 -42.60
C PRO A 200 -29.36 12.63 -42.82
N THR A 201 -30.16 12.20 -43.80
CA THR A 201 -31.48 12.79 -44.11
C THR A 201 -32.66 11.94 -43.64
N ASN A 202 -32.41 10.72 -43.16
CA ASN A 202 -33.44 9.86 -42.61
C ASN A 202 -33.62 10.17 -41.13
N ASN A 203 -34.76 10.76 -40.78
CA ASN A 203 -35.31 10.59 -39.44
C ASN A 203 -35.78 9.14 -39.35
N LEU A 204 -34.93 8.24 -38.84
CA LEU A 204 -35.31 6.87 -38.49
C LEU A 204 -36.27 6.91 -37.27
N ASN A 205 -37.46 7.46 -37.47
CA ASN A 205 -38.60 7.43 -36.56
C ASN A 205 -39.43 6.15 -36.74
N SER A 206 -38.90 5.11 -37.39
CA SER A 206 -39.67 3.88 -37.67
C SER A 206 -39.91 3.01 -36.43
N GLY A 207 -39.22 3.25 -35.31
CA GLY A 207 -39.34 2.41 -34.12
C GLY A 207 -38.83 0.97 -34.33
N GLU A 208 -38.28 0.67 -35.51
CA GLU A 208 -37.56 -0.57 -35.76
C GLU A 208 -36.11 -0.36 -35.29
N PRO A 209 -35.64 -1.15 -34.31
CA PRO A 209 -34.30 -1.00 -33.78
C PRO A 209 -33.29 -1.28 -34.90
N ILE A 210 -32.26 -0.44 -34.98
CA ILE A 210 -30.99 -0.71 -35.65
C ILE A 210 -30.67 -2.19 -35.40
N ILE A 211 -30.61 -2.99 -36.47
CA ILE A 211 -30.37 -4.43 -36.34
C ILE A 211 -28.89 -4.56 -36.03
N GLU A 212 -28.56 -4.59 -34.74
CA GLU A 212 -27.26 -5.02 -34.27
C GLU A 212 -27.04 -6.45 -34.81
N ASN A 213 -26.25 -6.57 -35.87
CA ASN A 213 -25.96 -7.87 -36.48
C ASN A 213 -24.76 -8.45 -35.74
N TYR A 214 -25.02 -9.32 -34.76
CA TYR A 214 -23.98 -9.98 -33.99
C TYR A 214 -23.42 -11.15 -34.80
N THR A 215 -22.22 -10.98 -35.33
CA THR A 215 -21.47 -12.09 -35.94
C THR A 215 -20.16 -12.24 -35.22
N LEU A 216 -20.17 -12.98 -34.12
CA LEU A 216 -18.95 -13.39 -33.42
C LEU A 216 -18.67 -14.85 -33.78
N SER A 217 -17.88 -15.08 -34.83
CA SER A 217 -17.38 -16.43 -35.11
C SER A 217 -16.42 -16.92 -34.02
N ASN A 218 -15.80 -16.01 -33.26
CA ASN A 218 -14.96 -16.34 -32.09
C ASN A 218 -14.92 -15.16 -31.11
N TYR A 219 -14.96 -15.47 -29.81
CA TYR A 219 -14.74 -14.51 -28.73
C TYR A 219 -13.61 -15.00 -27.82
N THR A 220 -12.57 -14.18 -27.70
CA THR A 220 -11.35 -14.56 -26.98
C THR A 220 -11.34 -13.90 -25.61
N GLY A 221 -11.54 -14.69 -24.56
CA GLY A 221 -11.45 -14.22 -23.17
C GLY A 221 -10.02 -14.28 -22.68
N THR A 222 -9.46 -13.14 -22.32
CA THR A 222 -8.07 -13.09 -21.85
C THR A 222 -8.04 -12.92 -20.34
N ARG A 223 -7.24 -13.74 -19.65
CA ARG A 223 -6.96 -13.48 -18.23
C ARG A 223 -6.10 -12.23 -18.13
N LEU A 224 -6.64 -11.20 -17.50
CA LEU A 224 -5.90 -9.97 -17.25
C LEU A 224 -5.12 -10.08 -15.95
N TYR A 225 -3.81 -9.93 -16.05
CA TYR A 225 -2.94 -9.75 -14.91
C TYR A 225 -2.66 -8.26 -14.68
N PRO A 226 -2.37 -7.85 -13.43
CA PRO A 226 -1.89 -6.51 -13.15
C PRO A 226 -0.68 -6.14 -14.01
N PRO A 227 -0.45 -4.84 -14.26
CA PRO A 227 0.74 -4.38 -14.95
C PRO A 227 2.03 -4.93 -14.34
N GLN A 228 3.02 -5.26 -15.17
CA GLN A 228 4.33 -5.68 -14.66
C GLN A 228 5.13 -4.47 -14.20
N LEU A 229 5.20 -4.29 -12.88
CA LEU A 229 5.85 -3.16 -12.23
C LEU A 229 7.19 -3.57 -11.60
N THR A 230 8.23 -2.76 -11.84
CA THR A 230 9.54 -2.92 -11.18
C THR A 230 9.81 -1.72 -10.28
N GLN A 231 10.14 -1.96 -9.01
CA GLN A 231 10.40 -0.87 -8.06
C GLN A 231 11.61 -0.03 -8.48
N VAL A 232 11.49 1.30 -8.37
CA VAL A 232 12.54 2.27 -8.68
C VAL A 232 12.60 3.36 -7.60
N ASP A 233 13.63 4.20 -7.64
CA ASP A 233 13.72 5.37 -6.76
C ASP A 233 12.61 6.36 -7.11
N SER A 234 11.90 6.83 -6.08
CA SER A 234 10.77 7.73 -6.26
C SER A 234 11.22 9.16 -6.57
N PRO A 235 10.55 9.84 -7.51
CA PRO A 235 10.76 11.28 -7.74
C PRO A 235 10.28 12.12 -6.55
N VAL A 236 9.38 11.58 -5.72
CA VAL A 236 8.84 12.21 -4.51
C VAL A 236 9.38 11.50 -3.27
N GLU A 237 10.08 12.23 -2.40
CA GLU A 237 10.69 11.66 -1.19
C GLU A 237 9.62 10.97 -0.31
N GLY A 238 9.79 9.67 -0.09
CA GLY A 238 8.92 8.87 0.79
C GLY A 238 7.71 8.22 0.11
N GLN A 239 7.49 8.43 -1.19
CA GLN A 239 6.49 7.68 -1.95
C GLN A 239 7.08 6.42 -2.58
N ALA A 240 6.26 5.40 -2.80
CA ALA A 240 6.65 4.25 -3.60
C ALA A 240 6.61 4.62 -5.08
N ALA A 241 7.61 4.14 -5.84
CA ALA A 241 7.66 4.34 -7.27
C ALA A 241 8.03 3.06 -8.02
N PHE A 242 7.46 2.92 -9.21
CA PHE A 242 7.66 1.77 -10.07
C PHE A 242 7.87 2.21 -11.52
N THR A 243 8.50 1.36 -12.32
CA THR A 243 8.50 1.47 -13.78
C THR A 243 7.65 0.37 -14.39
N ALA A 244 6.80 0.74 -15.35
CA ALA A 244 5.92 -0.17 -16.06
C ALA A 244 6.65 -0.83 -17.23
N ARG A 245 6.49 -2.15 -17.36
CA ARG A 245 7.04 -2.90 -18.49
C ARG A 245 6.00 -3.05 -19.59
N MET A 246 6.36 -2.61 -20.79
CA MET A 246 5.61 -2.89 -22.02
C MET A 246 5.60 -4.39 -22.34
N LEU A 247 4.43 -4.91 -22.72
CA LEU A 247 4.21 -6.32 -23.04
C LEU A 247 3.74 -6.57 -24.48
N GLY A 248 3.19 -5.55 -25.16
CA GLY A 248 2.80 -5.67 -26.57
C GLY A 248 2.14 -4.41 -27.10
N ILE A 249 1.69 -4.45 -28.35
CA ILE A 249 0.95 -3.39 -29.03
C ILE A 249 -0.29 -4.01 -29.66
N TYR A 250 -1.41 -3.31 -29.58
CA TYR A 250 -2.70 -3.71 -30.12
C TYR A 250 -3.18 -2.69 -31.15
N GLY A 251 -3.65 -3.19 -32.29
CA GLY A 251 -4.24 -2.36 -33.32
C GLY A 251 -5.71 -2.05 -33.03
N PRO A 252 -6.26 -0.99 -33.62
CA PRO A 252 -7.63 -0.55 -33.36
C PRO A 252 -8.69 -1.58 -33.78
N PHE A 253 -8.38 -2.47 -34.74
CA PHE A 253 -9.33 -3.42 -35.31
C PHE A 253 -8.92 -4.88 -35.08
N ALA A 254 -9.91 -5.79 -35.06
CA ALA A 254 -9.67 -7.22 -35.01
C ALA A 254 -8.86 -7.68 -36.23
N ARG A 255 -7.93 -8.60 -36.02
CA ARG A 255 -7.21 -9.24 -37.12
C ARG A 255 -8.16 -10.18 -37.86
N ILE A 256 -8.43 -9.88 -39.13
CA ILE A 256 -9.14 -10.80 -40.02
C ILE A 256 -8.20 -11.93 -40.43
N GLU A 257 -8.61 -13.18 -40.21
CA GLU A 257 -7.82 -14.36 -40.59
C GLU A 257 -7.61 -14.40 -42.11
N GLY A 258 -6.36 -14.50 -42.56
CA GLY A 258 -5.99 -14.50 -43.98
C GLY A 258 -5.78 -13.12 -44.62
N ALA A 259 -5.98 -12.02 -43.87
CA ALA A 259 -5.58 -10.69 -44.32
C ALA A 259 -4.10 -10.42 -43.95
N ASP A 260 -3.31 -9.94 -44.91
CA ASP A 260 -1.94 -9.45 -44.71
C ASP A 260 -1.97 -8.08 -44.00
N ILE A 261 -2.36 -8.08 -42.73
CA ILE A 261 -2.30 -6.91 -41.86
C ILE A 261 -0.89 -6.83 -41.27
N ASP A 262 -0.26 -5.66 -41.33
CA ASP A 262 1.05 -5.42 -40.71
C ASP A 262 0.98 -5.64 -39.19
N LEU A 263 2.10 -6.06 -38.60
CA LEU A 263 2.17 -6.17 -37.14
C LEU A 263 2.15 -4.77 -36.54
N PRO A 264 1.36 -4.53 -35.47
CA PRO A 264 1.22 -3.21 -34.91
C PRO A 264 2.55 -2.68 -34.38
N THR A 265 2.88 -1.43 -34.73
CA THR A 265 4.17 -0.79 -34.42
C THR A 265 4.05 0.27 -33.32
N GLY A 266 2.82 0.64 -32.97
CA GLY A 266 2.48 1.73 -32.06
C GLY A 266 2.52 3.09 -32.76
N THR A 267 2.69 3.16 -34.07
CA THR A 267 2.86 4.43 -34.82
C THR A 267 1.69 4.74 -35.73
N ASP A 268 0.79 3.79 -35.95
CA ASP A 268 -0.41 4.01 -36.76
C ASP A 268 -1.56 4.49 -35.88
N PRO A 269 -2.43 5.41 -36.37
CA PRO A 269 -3.54 5.94 -35.59
C PRO A 269 -4.36 4.82 -34.92
N GLY A 270 -4.64 5.01 -33.63
CA GLY A 270 -5.48 4.10 -32.87
C GLY A 270 -4.76 2.89 -32.26
N GLU A 271 -3.46 2.71 -32.51
CA GLU A 271 -2.68 1.63 -31.88
C GLU A 271 -2.36 1.94 -30.41
N GLU A 272 -2.55 0.97 -29.51
CA GLU A 272 -2.29 1.15 -28.07
C GLU A 272 -1.18 0.23 -27.56
N ILE A 273 -0.37 0.75 -26.62
CA ILE A 273 0.65 -0.03 -25.92
C ILE A 273 0.04 -0.73 -24.71
N SER A 274 0.28 -2.04 -24.62
CA SER A 274 -0.17 -2.88 -23.50
C SER A 274 0.91 -3.06 -22.44
N TYR A 275 0.51 -2.98 -21.17
CA TYR A 275 1.34 -3.27 -20.00
C TYR A 275 0.83 -4.48 -19.20
N ARG A 276 -0.25 -5.11 -19.66
CA ARG A 276 -0.88 -6.26 -19.02
C ARG A 276 -0.71 -7.48 -19.89
N ASN A 277 -0.37 -8.61 -19.26
CA ASN A 277 -0.11 -9.84 -20.01
C ASN A 277 -1.44 -10.41 -20.51
N PRO A 278 -1.67 -10.48 -21.83
CA PRO A 278 -2.86 -11.06 -22.37
C PRO A 278 -2.62 -12.56 -22.61
N THR A 279 -2.83 -13.39 -21.59
CA THR A 279 -2.90 -14.85 -21.83
C THR A 279 -4.33 -15.23 -22.20
N GLY A 280 -4.53 -15.59 -23.46
CA GLY A 280 -5.84 -15.89 -24.02
C GLY A 280 -6.37 -17.26 -23.62
N ASN A 281 -7.66 -17.33 -23.37
CA ASN A 281 -8.50 -18.52 -23.45
C ASN A 281 -9.66 -18.23 -24.40
N GLN A 282 -10.23 -19.25 -25.00
CA GLN A 282 -11.42 -19.05 -25.82
C GLN A 282 -12.65 -19.12 -24.92
N LEU A 283 -13.55 -18.13 -25.04
CA LEU A 283 -14.88 -18.23 -24.44
C LEU A 283 -15.81 -18.87 -25.45
N SER A 284 -16.71 -19.71 -24.95
CA SER A 284 -17.73 -20.35 -25.77
C SER A 284 -18.93 -19.44 -25.84
N ILE A 285 -18.95 -18.54 -26.84
CA ILE A 285 -20.13 -17.76 -27.17
C ILE A 285 -20.91 -18.50 -28.24
N GLY A 286 -22.21 -18.65 -27.99
CA GLY A 286 -23.14 -19.28 -28.92
C GLY A 286 -23.33 -18.44 -30.17
N THR A 287 -23.59 -19.08 -31.29
CA THR A 287 -24.05 -18.43 -32.52
C THR A 287 -25.13 -19.30 -33.17
N TYR A 288 -25.70 -18.86 -34.30
CA TYR A 288 -26.54 -19.72 -35.13
C TYR A 288 -25.85 -21.01 -35.62
N SER A 289 -24.51 -21.06 -35.59
CA SER A 289 -23.70 -22.17 -36.12
C SER A 289 -22.81 -22.85 -35.07
N GLN A 290 -22.79 -22.33 -33.84
CA GLN A 290 -21.88 -22.77 -32.78
C GLN A 290 -22.61 -22.85 -31.44
N GLU A 291 -22.36 -23.94 -30.71
CA GLU A 291 -22.82 -24.09 -29.33
C GLU A 291 -21.99 -23.22 -28.37
N GLY A 292 -22.64 -22.60 -27.40
CA GLY A 292 -21.99 -21.76 -26.38
C GLY A 292 -23.00 -20.98 -25.56
N ALA A 293 -22.57 -20.01 -24.76
CA ALA A 293 -23.46 -19.16 -23.99
C ALA A 293 -24.15 -18.09 -24.86
N ALA A 294 -25.37 -17.73 -24.50
CA ALA A 294 -26.11 -16.58 -25.03
C ALA A 294 -26.20 -15.48 -23.95
N PRO A 295 -25.27 -14.50 -23.94
CA PRO A 295 -25.26 -13.42 -22.96
C PRO A 295 -26.54 -12.56 -23.01
N PHE A 296 -27.02 -12.16 -21.84
CA PHE A 296 -28.23 -11.37 -21.65
C PHE A 296 -28.02 -10.31 -20.56
N GLU A 297 -28.24 -9.04 -20.89
CA GLU A 297 -28.04 -7.92 -19.97
C GLU A 297 -29.20 -7.85 -18.96
N VAL A 298 -28.90 -8.12 -17.68
CA VAL A 298 -29.93 -8.13 -16.61
C VAL A 298 -30.00 -6.82 -15.85
N ALA A 299 -28.90 -6.07 -15.79
CA ALA A 299 -28.81 -4.71 -15.22
C ALA A 299 -27.48 -4.05 -15.61
N THR A 300 -27.26 -2.83 -15.13
CA THR A 300 -26.05 -2.04 -15.32
C THR A 300 -25.44 -1.63 -13.98
N PHE A 301 -24.15 -1.28 -13.97
CA PHE A 301 -23.48 -0.65 -12.83
C PHE A 301 -22.50 0.41 -13.30
N THR A 302 -22.25 1.41 -12.46
CA THR A 302 -21.30 2.49 -12.73
C THR A 302 -20.17 2.44 -11.70
N PRO A 303 -18.90 2.24 -12.12
CA PRO A 303 -17.76 2.26 -11.23
C PRO A 303 -17.66 3.57 -10.44
N GLY A 304 -17.28 3.48 -9.16
CA GLY A 304 -17.15 4.64 -8.27
C GLY A 304 -18.44 5.13 -7.61
N GLU A 305 -19.62 4.74 -8.10
CA GLU A 305 -20.89 4.99 -7.40
C GLU A 305 -21.14 3.98 -6.27
N ILE A 306 -20.47 2.83 -6.30
CA ILE A 306 -20.56 1.76 -5.29
C ILE A 306 -19.66 2.12 -4.10
N VAL A 307 -20.26 2.71 -3.06
CA VAL A 307 -19.55 3.12 -1.84
C VAL A 307 -19.80 2.09 -0.72
N THR A 308 -18.77 1.36 -0.32
CA THR A 308 -18.86 0.38 0.78
C THR A 308 -18.68 1.02 2.15
N GLU A 309 -19.38 0.51 3.16
CA GLU A 309 -19.13 0.88 4.57
C GLU A 309 -17.69 0.49 4.95
N GLY A 310 -16.84 1.48 5.23
CA GLY A 310 -15.42 1.29 5.51
C GLY A 310 -14.47 1.78 4.41
N GLY A 311 -15.00 2.32 3.31
CA GLY A 311 -14.26 3.16 2.34
C GLY A 311 -13.29 2.45 1.41
N TYR A 312 -12.99 1.17 1.63
CA TYR A 312 -12.17 0.38 0.71
C TYR A 312 -13.05 -0.50 -0.19
N VAL A 313 -13.07 -0.16 -1.48
CA VAL A 313 -13.69 -0.99 -2.51
C VAL A 313 -12.79 -2.20 -2.76
N PRO A 314 -13.28 -3.45 -2.55
CA PRO A 314 -12.43 -4.62 -2.57
C PRO A 314 -11.75 -4.84 -3.93
N LEU A 315 -10.41 -4.93 -3.94
CA LEU A 315 -9.58 -5.29 -5.09
C LEU A 315 -9.77 -4.42 -6.35
N GLY A 316 -10.39 -3.24 -6.23
CA GLY A 316 -10.65 -2.34 -7.36
C GLY A 316 -11.73 -2.82 -8.32
N LEU A 317 -12.54 -3.83 -7.96
CA LEU A 317 -13.54 -4.41 -8.87
C LEU A 317 -14.65 -3.42 -9.25
N TYR A 318 -15.02 -2.54 -8.32
CA TYR A 318 -16.09 -1.54 -8.49
C TYR A 318 -15.58 -0.11 -8.38
N GLY A 319 -14.27 0.06 -8.20
CA GLY A 319 -13.65 1.37 -7.95
C GLY A 319 -13.56 2.18 -9.25
N PRO A 320 -13.54 3.52 -9.16
CA PRO A 320 -13.28 4.35 -10.31
C PRO A 320 -11.81 4.19 -10.74
N ASN A 321 -11.50 4.61 -11.96
CA ASN A 321 -10.11 4.78 -12.36
C ASN A 321 -9.47 5.92 -11.54
N THR A 322 -8.42 5.59 -10.78
CA THR A 322 -7.69 6.55 -9.93
C THR A 322 -6.38 7.03 -10.57
N ALA A 323 -6.12 6.67 -11.83
CA ALA A 323 -4.91 7.10 -12.52
C ALA A 323 -4.99 8.59 -12.88
N THR A 324 -3.91 9.31 -12.65
CA THR A 324 -3.76 10.71 -13.02
C THR A 324 -2.41 10.96 -13.69
N HIS A 325 -2.38 11.90 -14.64
CA HIS A 325 -1.17 12.38 -15.29
C HIS A 325 -1.15 13.91 -15.22
N GLU A 326 -0.07 14.47 -14.68
CA GLU A 326 0.04 15.92 -14.41
C GLU A 326 -1.10 16.53 -13.56
N GLY A 327 -1.80 15.70 -12.79
CA GLY A 327 -2.92 16.11 -11.93
C GLY A 327 -4.31 15.95 -12.55
N GLU A 328 -4.38 15.63 -13.85
CA GLU A 328 -5.64 15.37 -14.56
C GLU A 328 -5.94 13.86 -14.63
N PRO A 329 -7.22 13.44 -14.68
CA PRO A 329 -7.59 12.04 -14.86
C PRO A 329 -6.93 11.44 -16.11
N PHE A 330 -6.30 10.27 -15.94
CA PHE A 330 -5.66 9.56 -17.05
C PHE A 330 -6.66 8.56 -17.65
N PRO A 331 -6.92 8.59 -18.97
CA PRO A 331 -7.96 7.77 -19.60
C PRO A 331 -7.67 6.27 -19.51
N VAL A 332 -8.74 5.47 -19.60
CA VAL A 332 -8.63 4.01 -19.72
C VAL A 332 -8.31 3.62 -21.16
N SER A 333 -7.61 2.49 -21.34
CA SER A 333 -7.26 1.96 -22.66
C SER A 333 -8.46 1.27 -23.30
N ARG A 334 -8.68 1.45 -24.61
CA ARG A 334 -9.77 0.78 -25.37
C ARG A 334 -9.67 -0.74 -25.28
N HIS A 335 -8.46 -1.28 -25.21
CA HIS A 335 -8.28 -2.72 -25.06
C HIS A 335 -8.25 -3.20 -23.60
N ALA A 336 -8.48 -2.34 -22.60
CA ALA A 336 -8.36 -2.68 -21.18
C ALA A 336 -6.98 -3.24 -20.77
N LEU A 337 -5.97 -3.03 -21.62
CA LEU A 337 -4.63 -3.58 -21.51
C LEU A 337 -3.58 -2.53 -21.12
N GLY A 338 -4.02 -1.28 -20.94
CA GLY A 338 -3.20 -0.14 -20.51
C GLY A 338 -2.72 -0.23 -19.06
N ILE A 339 -2.12 0.87 -18.60
CA ILE A 339 -1.53 0.96 -17.25
C ILE A 339 -2.59 1.12 -16.16
N ALA A 340 -3.63 1.92 -16.41
CA ALA A 340 -4.74 2.15 -15.49
C ALA A 340 -5.58 0.88 -15.32
N THR A 341 -5.99 0.58 -14.08
CA THR A 341 -6.90 -0.53 -13.78
C THR A 341 -8.33 -0.05 -13.89
N GLN A 342 -9.04 -0.55 -14.89
CA GLN A 342 -10.48 -0.34 -15.03
C GLN A 342 -11.27 -1.47 -14.38
N ALA A 343 -12.47 -1.12 -13.89
CA ALA A 343 -13.49 -2.08 -13.51
C ALA A 343 -13.84 -3.01 -14.70
N PRO A 344 -14.27 -4.25 -14.46
CA PRO A 344 -14.62 -5.17 -15.53
C PRO A 344 -15.77 -4.58 -16.34
N SER A 345 -15.78 -4.82 -17.64
CA SER A 345 -16.87 -4.38 -18.51
C SER A 345 -18.18 -5.16 -18.28
N ALA A 346 -18.07 -6.40 -17.78
CA ALA A 346 -19.23 -7.21 -17.37
C ALA A 346 -18.98 -7.99 -16.07
N ILE A 347 -20.03 -8.13 -15.26
CA ILE A 347 -20.05 -9.01 -14.07
C ILE A 347 -21.08 -10.12 -14.28
N LEU A 348 -20.72 -11.36 -13.98
CA LEU A 348 -21.57 -12.54 -14.08
C LEU A 348 -21.59 -13.36 -12.80
N SER A 349 -22.58 -14.23 -12.66
CA SER A 349 -22.56 -15.27 -11.63
C SER A 349 -21.54 -16.35 -11.95
N PHE A 350 -21.10 -17.12 -10.95
CA PHE A 350 -20.26 -18.29 -11.18
C PHE A 350 -20.93 -19.35 -12.07
N GLU A 351 -22.25 -19.49 -12.00
CA GLU A 351 -23.03 -20.36 -12.89
C GLU A 351 -22.93 -19.88 -14.34
N GLY A 352 -23.16 -18.59 -14.59
CA GLY A 352 -23.06 -18.01 -15.93
C GLY A 352 -21.65 -18.10 -16.51
N ALA A 353 -20.63 -17.91 -15.67
CA ALA A 353 -19.23 -18.04 -16.07
C ALA A 353 -18.87 -19.47 -16.53
N LYS A 354 -19.49 -20.52 -15.96
CA LYS A 354 -19.25 -21.92 -16.37
C LYS A 354 -19.77 -22.22 -17.78
N GLU A 355 -20.85 -21.57 -18.20
CA GLU A 355 -21.36 -21.70 -19.56
C GLU A 355 -20.45 -21.00 -20.58
N LEU A 356 -19.72 -19.96 -20.15
CA LEU A 356 -18.79 -19.22 -21.00
C LEU A 356 -17.42 -19.88 -21.17
N THR A 357 -17.01 -20.76 -20.27
CA THR A 357 -15.69 -21.39 -20.34
C THR A 357 -15.67 -22.82 -19.82
N SER A 358 -14.97 -23.70 -20.54
CA SER A 358 -14.73 -25.08 -20.12
C SER A 358 -13.68 -25.20 -19.00
N GLN A 359 -13.21 -24.09 -18.43
CA GLN A 359 -12.20 -24.11 -17.38
C GLN A 359 -12.81 -24.48 -16.04
N GLU A 360 -12.18 -25.42 -15.35
CA GLU A 360 -12.53 -25.77 -13.97
C GLU A 360 -12.16 -24.65 -12.97
N THR A 361 -11.20 -23.77 -13.34
CA THR A 361 -10.67 -22.72 -12.46
C THR A 361 -11.14 -21.33 -12.87
N ILE A 362 -12.33 -20.94 -12.39
CA ILE A 362 -12.91 -19.59 -12.63
C ILE A 362 -12.72 -18.63 -11.43
N ILE A 363 -12.31 -19.15 -10.27
CA ILE A 363 -12.12 -18.36 -9.04
C ILE A 363 -10.63 -18.03 -8.89
N SER A 364 -10.30 -16.75 -8.94
CA SER A 364 -8.93 -16.23 -8.75
C SER A 364 -8.67 -15.69 -7.35
N ALA A 365 -9.72 -15.28 -6.62
CA ALA A 365 -9.64 -14.73 -5.28
C ALA A 365 -10.89 -15.08 -4.47
N VAL A 366 -10.71 -15.25 -3.16
CA VAL A 366 -11.80 -15.45 -2.20
C VAL A 366 -11.66 -14.43 -1.09
N ARG A 367 -12.73 -13.69 -0.81
CA ARG A 367 -12.78 -12.76 0.32
C ARG A 367 -13.36 -13.46 1.54
N VAL A 368 -12.70 -13.27 2.67
CA VAL A 368 -13.08 -13.93 3.94
C VAL A 368 -13.34 -12.86 4.99
N ARG A 369 -14.59 -12.77 5.45
CA ARG A 369 -14.99 -11.96 6.59
C ARG A 369 -14.85 -12.78 7.88
N VAL A 370 -14.08 -12.28 8.84
CA VAL A 370 -13.90 -12.95 10.14
C VAL A 370 -15.08 -12.60 11.06
N GLY A 371 -15.91 -13.59 11.36
CA GLY A 371 -17.11 -13.40 12.18
C GLY A 371 -16.85 -13.30 13.70
N GLY A 372 -17.83 -12.74 14.42
CA GLY A 372 -17.83 -12.64 15.89
C GLY A 372 -16.82 -11.63 16.45
N LEU A 373 -16.67 -10.50 15.76
CA LEU A 373 -15.81 -9.38 16.16
C LEU A 373 -16.68 -8.17 16.47
N ASP A 374 -16.67 -7.71 17.72
CA ASP A 374 -17.35 -6.48 18.16
C ASP A 374 -16.41 -5.28 17.97
N GLY A 375 -16.18 -4.90 16.71
CA GLY A 375 -15.28 -3.80 16.33
C GLY A 375 -13.80 -4.17 16.22
N LEU A 376 -13.01 -3.24 15.68
CA LEU A 376 -11.57 -3.40 15.41
C LEU A 376 -10.67 -2.86 16.52
N ASP A 377 -11.25 -2.27 17.56
CA ASP A 377 -10.53 -1.56 18.63
C ASP A 377 -9.86 -2.50 19.64
N ASN A 378 -10.10 -3.81 19.52
CA ASN A 378 -9.60 -4.84 20.43
C ASN A 378 -8.42 -5.61 19.80
N ASP A 379 -7.29 -5.71 20.50
CA ASP A 379 -6.14 -6.55 20.13
C ASP A 379 -6.53 -8.01 19.85
N GLU A 380 -7.58 -8.51 20.53
CA GLU A 380 -8.17 -9.83 20.30
C GLU A 380 -8.74 -9.98 18.89
N ALA A 381 -9.35 -8.90 18.34
CA ALA A 381 -9.89 -8.91 16.98
C ALA A 381 -8.78 -9.06 15.94
N LEU A 382 -7.72 -8.25 16.05
CA LEU A 382 -6.55 -8.34 15.16
C LEU A 382 -5.85 -9.70 15.28
N THR A 383 -5.74 -10.24 16.50
CA THR A 383 -5.18 -11.58 16.72
C THR A 383 -5.99 -12.64 16.01
N ARG A 384 -7.32 -12.62 16.17
CA ARG A 384 -8.23 -13.58 15.53
C ARG A 384 -8.21 -13.47 14.00
N ILE A 385 -8.10 -12.26 13.47
CA ILE A 385 -7.94 -12.01 12.03
C ILE A 385 -6.63 -12.64 11.53
N ASN A 386 -5.52 -12.39 12.22
CA ASN A 386 -4.21 -12.92 11.85
C ASN A 386 -4.16 -14.46 11.98
N ASP A 387 -4.75 -15.03 13.02
CA ASP A 387 -4.86 -16.48 13.20
C ASP A 387 -5.68 -17.13 12.08
N THR A 388 -6.76 -16.47 11.65
CA THR A 388 -7.57 -16.91 10.51
C THR A 388 -6.77 -16.86 9.22
N ALA A 389 -6.06 -15.75 8.96
CA ALA A 389 -5.19 -15.62 7.79
C ALA A 389 -4.08 -16.70 7.79
N GLN A 390 -3.47 -16.98 8.94
CA GLN A 390 -2.50 -18.06 9.07
C GLN A 390 -3.12 -19.45 8.86
N ALA A 391 -4.33 -19.69 9.33
CA ALA A 391 -5.04 -20.94 9.08
C ALA A 391 -5.30 -21.14 7.59
N ILE A 392 -5.67 -20.10 6.85
CA ILE A 392 -5.83 -20.14 5.39
C ILE A 392 -4.49 -20.41 4.69
N ARG A 393 -3.41 -19.72 5.07
CA ARG A 393 -2.05 -19.94 4.53
C ARG A 393 -1.51 -21.35 4.78
N ARG A 394 -2.08 -22.11 5.73
CA ARG A 394 -1.72 -23.53 5.97
C ARG A 394 -2.44 -24.48 5.02
N ILE A 395 -3.45 -24.03 4.28
CA ILE A 395 -4.11 -24.80 3.24
C ILE A 395 -3.23 -24.71 1.99
N ASP A 396 -2.73 -25.85 1.52
CA ASP A 396 -1.85 -25.90 0.36
C ASP A 396 -2.49 -25.23 -0.86
N GLY A 397 -1.77 -24.31 -1.51
CA GLY A 397 -2.21 -23.60 -2.70
C GLY A 397 -3.01 -22.32 -2.45
N LEU A 398 -3.23 -21.93 -1.19
CA LEU A 398 -3.86 -20.65 -0.84
C LEU A 398 -2.86 -19.70 -0.20
N ASP A 399 -2.98 -18.43 -0.54
CA ASP A 399 -2.37 -17.32 0.21
C ASP A 399 -3.48 -16.46 0.80
N ALA A 400 -3.17 -15.74 1.88
CA ALA A 400 -4.11 -14.84 2.53
C ALA A 400 -3.44 -13.50 2.82
N THR A 401 -4.14 -12.41 2.53
CA THR A 401 -3.72 -11.04 2.83
C THR A 401 -4.80 -10.35 3.66
N VAL A 402 -4.42 -9.67 4.73
CA VAL A 402 -5.35 -8.97 5.60
C VAL A 402 -5.63 -7.58 5.00
N VAL A 403 -6.86 -7.36 4.58
CA VAL A 403 -7.29 -6.09 3.95
C VAL A 403 -7.79 -5.04 4.96
N ILE A 404 -7.89 -5.40 6.24
CA ILE A 404 -8.44 -4.55 7.30
C ILE A 404 -7.49 -3.38 7.60
N GLY A 405 -8.05 -2.17 7.69
CA GLY A 405 -7.28 -0.93 7.84
C GLY A 405 -6.46 -0.59 6.60
N GLY A 406 -6.76 -1.22 5.46
CA GLY A 406 -6.18 -0.87 4.17
C GLY A 406 -6.47 0.59 3.85
N THR A 407 -5.41 1.33 3.52
CA THR A 407 -5.51 2.70 3.00
C THR A 407 -5.05 2.67 1.57
N THR A 408 -5.59 3.55 0.74
CA THR A 408 -4.93 3.87 -0.53
C THR A 408 -3.72 4.75 -0.25
N GLN A 409 -2.69 4.59 -1.06
CA GLN A 409 -1.54 5.50 -1.12
C GLN A 409 -1.25 5.85 -2.58
N PRO A 410 -0.93 7.11 -2.87
CA PRO A 410 -0.51 7.49 -4.21
C PRO A 410 0.84 6.84 -4.51
N VAL A 411 0.91 6.16 -5.65
CA VAL A 411 2.10 5.50 -6.17
C VAL A 411 2.46 6.13 -7.49
N SER A 412 3.73 6.53 -7.65
CA SER A 412 4.23 7.06 -8.91
C SER A 412 4.65 5.91 -9.83
N ILE A 413 4.11 5.86 -11.05
CA ILE A 413 4.49 4.86 -12.06
C ILE A 413 5.13 5.57 -13.24
N TRP A 414 6.36 5.19 -13.56
CA TRP A 414 7.05 5.61 -14.76
C TRP A 414 6.58 4.79 -15.95
N VAL A 415 6.15 5.47 -17.00
CA VAL A 415 5.67 4.89 -18.25
C VAL A 415 6.66 5.25 -19.36
N PRO A 416 7.56 4.32 -19.75
CA PRO A 416 8.72 4.64 -20.59
C PRO A 416 8.39 4.81 -22.08
N LEU A 417 7.29 4.25 -22.56
CA LEU A 417 6.84 4.34 -23.95
C LEU A 417 5.33 4.40 -23.93
N TYR A 418 4.73 5.36 -24.60
CA TYR A 418 3.29 5.53 -24.76
C TYR A 418 2.98 5.96 -26.19
N ALA A 419 1.84 5.53 -26.69
CA ALA A 419 1.32 5.88 -28.00
C ALA A 419 0.42 7.11 -27.89
N PHE A 420 0.94 8.29 -28.24
CA PHE A 420 0.17 9.53 -28.21
C PHE A 420 -0.64 9.65 -29.49
N GLY A 421 -1.97 9.79 -29.37
CA GLY A 421 -2.84 9.91 -30.54
C GLY A 421 -2.51 11.14 -31.41
N THR A 422 -3.13 11.18 -32.59
CA THR A 422 -2.86 12.19 -33.63
C THR A 422 -4.15 12.85 -34.09
N ASP A 423 -4.12 14.16 -34.31
CA ASP A 423 -5.21 14.90 -34.94
C ASP A 423 -5.09 14.95 -36.48
N ASP A 424 -3.97 14.44 -37.04
CA ASP A 424 -3.77 14.34 -38.49
C ASP A 424 -4.25 12.96 -38.98
N PRO A 425 -5.31 12.89 -39.81
CA PRO A 425 -5.81 11.66 -40.42
C PRO A 425 -4.78 10.84 -41.20
N GLN A 426 -3.73 11.50 -41.71
CA GLN A 426 -2.66 10.88 -42.49
C GLN A 426 -1.32 10.89 -41.74
N GLY A 427 -1.32 11.42 -40.52
CA GLY A 427 -0.16 11.49 -39.66
C GLY A 427 0.08 10.18 -38.92
N GLN A 428 1.34 9.94 -38.54
CA GLN A 428 1.69 8.87 -37.62
C GLN A 428 1.54 9.37 -36.18
N GLN A 429 1.04 8.51 -35.30
CA GLN A 429 1.09 8.78 -33.87
C GLN A 429 2.54 8.76 -33.37
N VAL A 430 2.79 9.54 -32.33
CA VAL A 430 4.12 9.64 -31.73
C VAL A 430 4.23 8.58 -30.63
N VAL A 431 5.25 7.73 -30.72
CA VAL A 431 5.64 6.84 -29.61
C VAL A 431 6.80 7.47 -28.88
N ASP A 432 6.54 7.97 -27.68
CA ASP A 432 7.57 8.57 -26.83
C ASP A 432 7.28 8.28 -25.35
N GLU A 433 8.13 8.76 -24.48
CA GLU A 433 7.97 8.69 -23.04
C GLU A 433 6.73 9.48 -22.56
N LEU A 434 5.85 8.84 -21.80
CA LEU A 434 4.75 9.52 -21.08
C LEU A 434 5.24 10.14 -19.76
N GLY A 435 6.23 9.50 -19.13
CA GLY A 435 6.80 9.97 -17.87
C GLY A 435 6.07 9.41 -16.66
N TRP A 436 5.92 10.22 -15.61
CA TRP A 436 5.30 9.78 -14.35
C TRP A 436 3.79 9.96 -14.40
N ILE A 437 3.07 8.89 -14.04
CA ILE A 437 1.65 8.93 -13.69
C ILE A 437 1.48 8.60 -12.20
N GLN A 438 0.41 9.06 -11.58
CA GLN A 438 0.07 8.72 -10.20
C GLN A 438 -1.15 7.81 -10.19
N ILE A 439 -1.05 6.70 -9.44
CA ILE A 439 -2.15 5.76 -9.26
C ILE A 439 -2.27 5.46 -7.77
N ASP A 440 -3.49 5.51 -7.24
CA ASP A 440 -3.77 5.06 -5.88
C ASP A 440 -3.75 3.52 -5.79
N TYR A 441 -2.81 2.98 -5.01
CA TYR A 441 -2.76 1.56 -4.69
C TYR A 441 -3.22 1.32 -3.26
N GLY A 442 -4.01 0.26 -3.06
CA GLY A 442 -4.34 -0.22 -1.72
C GLY A 442 -3.11 -0.83 -1.04
N THR A 443 -2.74 -0.30 0.11
CA THR A 443 -1.73 -0.89 0.99
C THR A 443 -2.43 -1.93 1.87
N LEU A 444 -2.08 -3.20 1.68
CA LEU A 444 -2.64 -4.31 2.45
C LEU A 444 -1.75 -4.65 3.66
N ASP A 445 -2.25 -5.46 4.58
CA ASP A 445 -1.59 -5.88 5.84
C ASP A 445 -1.22 -4.73 6.80
N VAL A 446 -1.69 -3.51 6.55
CA VAL A 446 -1.35 -2.29 7.29
C VAL A 446 -1.59 -2.45 8.79
N ALA A 447 -2.75 -2.97 9.20
CA ALA A 447 -3.06 -3.16 10.61
C ALA A 447 -2.09 -4.14 11.29
N SER A 448 -1.74 -5.25 10.61
CA SER A 448 -0.83 -6.26 11.14
C SER A 448 0.62 -5.74 11.23
N TRP A 449 1.05 -4.99 10.21
CA TRP A 449 2.36 -4.35 10.17
C TRP A 449 2.49 -3.29 11.26
N THR A 450 1.47 -2.43 11.41
CA THR A 450 1.42 -1.36 12.40
C THR A 450 1.45 -1.93 13.82
N ALA A 451 0.66 -2.97 14.08
CA ALA A 451 0.65 -3.64 15.39
C ALA A 451 2.00 -4.31 15.69
N SER A 452 2.56 -5.07 14.74
CA SER A 452 3.87 -5.71 14.88
C SER A 452 5.00 -4.71 15.13
N LEU A 453 5.01 -3.62 14.36
CA LEU A 453 6.00 -2.55 14.48
C LEU A 453 5.86 -1.80 15.80
N THR A 454 4.63 -1.52 16.24
CA THR A 454 4.34 -0.86 17.53
C THR A 454 4.81 -1.75 18.67
N ASN A 455 4.43 -3.04 18.68
CA ASN A 455 4.85 -4.00 19.68
C ASN A 455 6.38 -4.15 19.74
N ALA A 456 7.04 -4.29 18.59
CA ALA A 456 8.49 -4.37 18.52
C ALA A 456 9.17 -3.09 19.03
N THR A 457 8.59 -1.92 18.76
CA THR A 457 9.12 -0.62 19.22
C THR A 457 8.93 -0.44 20.72
N VAL A 458 7.73 -0.73 21.24
CA VAL A 458 7.41 -0.73 22.67
C VAL A 458 8.33 -1.66 23.43
N ASP A 459 8.52 -2.90 22.95
CA ASP A 459 9.41 -3.88 23.57
C ASP A 459 10.87 -3.41 23.61
N ARG A 460 11.38 -2.87 22.50
CA ARG A 460 12.76 -2.35 22.45
C ARG A 460 12.95 -1.16 23.39
N VAL A 461 11.97 -0.26 23.48
CA VAL A 461 12.03 0.89 24.40
C VAL A 461 11.91 0.43 25.86
N ALA A 462 11.06 -0.54 26.16
CA ALA A 462 10.94 -1.13 27.48
C ALA A 462 12.28 -1.77 27.91
N VAL A 463 12.90 -2.58 27.05
CA VAL A 463 14.23 -3.17 27.27
C VAL A 463 15.27 -2.08 27.55
N ALA A 464 15.34 -1.04 26.71
CA ALA A 464 16.28 0.05 26.88
C ALA A 464 16.06 0.78 28.22
N THR A 465 14.81 1.05 28.58
CA THR A 465 14.43 1.73 29.83
C THR A 465 14.80 0.90 31.05
N ILE A 466 14.57 -0.42 31.01
CA ILE A 466 14.96 -1.36 32.08
C ILE A 466 16.48 -1.36 32.26
N LEU A 467 17.25 -1.48 31.17
CA LEU A 467 18.72 -1.51 31.23
C LEU A 467 19.28 -0.18 31.77
N ILE A 468 18.77 0.95 31.29
CA ILE A 468 19.16 2.29 31.77
C ILE A 468 18.85 2.44 33.27
N SER A 469 17.66 2.04 33.71
CA SER A 469 17.25 2.10 35.11
C SER A 469 18.12 1.21 36.00
N SER A 470 18.52 0.05 35.49
CA SER A 470 19.41 -0.89 36.19
C SER A 470 20.80 -0.30 36.42
N LEU A 471 21.34 0.35 35.40
CA LEU A 471 22.59 1.10 35.48
C LEU A 471 22.50 2.26 36.48
N PHE A 472 21.35 2.95 36.52
CA PHE A 472 21.09 3.99 37.51
C PHE A 472 21.13 3.46 38.94
N VAL A 473 20.48 2.32 39.21
CA VAL A 473 20.52 1.69 40.53
C VAL A 473 21.95 1.36 40.95
N ILE A 474 22.77 0.80 40.04
CA ILE A 474 24.19 0.55 40.33
C ILE A 474 24.92 1.86 40.70
N GLY A 475 24.63 2.95 39.99
CA GLY A 475 25.21 4.27 40.29
C GLY A 475 24.83 4.80 41.67
N LEU A 476 23.56 4.72 42.04
CA LEU A 476 23.09 5.10 43.38
C LEU A 476 23.75 4.23 44.46
N CYS A 477 23.83 2.92 44.24
CA CYS A 477 24.47 1.98 45.16
C CYS A 477 25.96 2.32 45.40
N LEU A 478 26.68 2.72 44.36
CA LEU A 478 28.07 3.17 44.47
C LEU A 478 28.22 4.45 45.29
N LEU A 479 27.27 5.38 45.18
CA LEU A 479 27.23 6.60 45.98
C LEU A 479 26.92 6.30 47.45
N ALA A 480 25.90 5.46 47.71
CA ALA A 480 25.51 5.03 49.04
C ALA A 480 26.62 4.25 49.77
N ARG A 481 27.49 3.55 49.02
CA ARG A 481 28.61 2.78 49.57
C ARG A 481 29.48 3.55 50.55
N GLN A 482 29.71 4.84 50.32
CA GLN A 482 30.59 5.63 51.18
C GLN A 482 29.99 5.86 52.57
N GLU A 483 28.70 6.19 52.60
CA GLU A 483 27.95 6.41 53.83
C GLU A 483 27.72 5.09 54.57
N ARG A 484 27.36 4.02 53.83
CA ARG A 484 27.27 2.66 54.38
C ARG A 484 28.60 2.20 54.99
N ARG A 485 29.76 2.53 54.39
CA ARG A 485 31.08 2.20 54.96
C ARG A 485 31.34 2.86 56.30
N THR A 486 31.01 4.14 56.46
CA THR A 486 31.19 4.84 57.73
C THR A 486 30.32 4.23 58.82
N THR A 487 29.05 3.95 58.49
CA THR A 487 28.12 3.31 59.42
C THR A 487 28.57 1.90 59.80
N HIS A 488 29.00 1.08 58.84
CA HIS A 488 29.50 -0.26 59.12
C HIS A 488 30.82 -0.30 59.89
N ALA A 489 31.67 0.71 59.73
CA ALA A 489 32.89 0.86 60.52
C ALA A 489 32.59 1.27 61.97
N LEU A 490 31.60 2.14 62.16
CA LEU A 490 31.11 2.54 63.48
C LEU A 490 30.45 1.35 64.21
N LEU A 491 29.57 0.60 63.55
CA LEU A 491 28.99 -0.64 64.10
C LEU A 491 30.07 -1.69 64.42
N ALA A 492 31.09 -1.84 63.56
CA ALA A 492 32.21 -2.74 63.85
C ALA A 492 33.01 -2.29 65.07
N SER A 493 33.23 -0.99 65.25
CA SER A 493 33.91 -0.45 66.43
C SER A 493 33.12 -0.67 67.73
N GLN A 494 31.80 -0.78 67.63
CA GLN A 494 30.90 -1.15 68.74
C GLN A 494 30.82 -2.68 68.97
N GLY A 495 31.63 -3.48 68.28
CA GLY A 495 31.72 -4.93 68.48
C GLY A 495 30.71 -5.76 67.67
N TRP A 496 29.97 -5.17 66.74
CA TRP A 496 29.00 -5.93 65.94
C TRP A 496 29.70 -6.89 64.97
N SER A 497 29.25 -8.14 64.96
CA SER A 497 29.72 -9.17 64.02
C SER A 497 29.33 -8.82 62.57
N THR A 498 30.00 -9.45 61.59
CA THR A 498 29.65 -9.32 60.16
C THR A 498 28.20 -9.70 59.87
N SER A 499 27.68 -10.75 60.51
CA SER A 499 26.30 -11.22 60.32
C SER A 499 25.26 -10.24 60.89
N GLN A 500 25.52 -9.66 62.06
CA GLN A 500 24.63 -8.64 62.65
C GLN A 500 24.58 -7.37 61.79
N ARG A 501 25.73 -6.96 61.25
CA ARG A 501 25.81 -5.81 60.34
C ARG A 501 25.05 -6.06 59.03
N LEU A 502 25.16 -7.25 58.44
CA LEU A 502 24.40 -7.61 57.25
C LEU A 502 22.89 -7.69 57.53
N ARG A 503 22.49 -8.30 58.66
CA ARG A 503 21.08 -8.42 59.04
C ARG A 503 20.43 -7.07 59.29
N TRP A 504 21.17 -6.13 59.86
CA TRP A 504 20.71 -4.76 60.05
C TRP A 504 20.48 -4.06 58.71
N THR A 505 21.42 -4.13 57.77
CA THR A 505 21.25 -3.53 56.43
C THR A 505 20.08 -4.15 55.68
N LEU A 506 19.98 -5.48 55.68
CA LEU A 506 18.85 -6.18 55.07
C LEU A 506 17.54 -5.78 55.73
N GLY A 507 17.52 -5.54 57.04
CA GLY A 507 16.36 -5.04 57.77
C GLY A 507 15.96 -3.60 57.42
N GLU A 508 16.83 -2.79 56.85
CA GLU A 508 16.48 -1.46 56.33
C GLU A 508 16.02 -1.53 54.86
N GLU A 509 16.65 -2.39 54.06
CA GLU A 509 16.41 -2.45 52.61
C GLU A 509 15.39 -3.50 52.19
N TRP A 510 14.85 -4.32 53.11
CA TRP A 510 13.95 -5.43 52.76
C TRP A 510 12.67 -4.98 52.07
N LEU A 511 12.10 -3.83 52.43
CA LEU A 511 10.89 -3.32 51.78
C LEU A 511 11.17 -2.99 50.31
N GLY A 512 12.28 -2.29 50.03
CA GLY A 512 12.68 -1.97 48.66
C GLY A 512 12.98 -3.22 47.84
N LEU A 513 13.67 -4.20 48.44
CA LEU A 513 13.95 -5.49 47.84
C LEU A 513 12.66 -6.30 47.55
N ALA A 514 11.71 -6.31 48.47
CA ALA A 514 10.44 -7.01 48.32
C ALA A 514 9.61 -6.37 47.19
N PHE A 515 9.47 -5.05 47.17
CA PHE A 515 8.76 -4.35 46.10
C PHE A 515 9.42 -4.56 44.73
N PHE A 516 10.75 -4.46 44.66
CA PHE A 516 11.48 -4.70 43.41
C PHE A 516 11.35 -6.16 42.94
N GLY A 517 11.42 -7.13 43.86
CA GLY A 517 11.24 -8.54 43.56
C GLY A 517 9.84 -8.86 43.02
N ILE A 518 8.80 -8.32 43.65
CA ILE A 518 7.41 -8.45 43.19
C ILE A 518 7.25 -7.82 41.81
N ALA A 519 7.73 -6.57 41.63
CA ALA A 519 7.66 -5.88 40.34
C ALA A 519 8.41 -6.63 39.23
N SER A 520 9.61 -7.15 39.52
CA SER A 520 10.40 -7.93 38.56
C SER A 520 9.74 -9.26 38.21
N THR A 521 9.08 -9.92 39.18
CA THR A 521 8.35 -11.17 38.94
C THR A 521 7.13 -10.93 38.06
N ILE A 522 6.34 -9.90 38.38
CA ILE A 522 5.19 -9.49 37.57
C ILE A 522 5.65 -9.13 36.14
N ALA A 523 6.69 -8.30 36.00
CA ALA A 523 7.24 -7.93 34.71
C ALA A 523 7.75 -9.15 33.92
N PHE A 524 8.38 -10.12 34.58
CA PHE A 524 8.88 -11.33 33.93
C PHE A 524 7.76 -12.24 33.42
N VAL A 525 6.64 -12.33 34.14
CA VAL A 525 5.45 -13.09 33.73
C VAL A 525 4.74 -12.42 32.56
N ILE A 526 4.65 -11.09 32.56
CA ILE A 526 3.99 -10.31 31.50
C ILE A 526 4.87 -10.18 30.25
N ALA A 527 6.20 -10.32 30.38
CA ALA A 527 7.13 -10.19 29.27
C ALA A 527 6.84 -11.19 28.13
N GLY A 528 6.39 -10.65 26.99
CA GLY A 528 6.04 -11.40 25.79
C GLY A 528 7.24 -11.88 24.98
N THR A 529 8.41 -11.28 25.16
CA THR A 529 9.62 -11.58 24.37
C THR A 529 10.78 -12.08 25.22
N ASP A 530 11.63 -12.95 24.66
CA ASP A 530 12.81 -13.45 25.38
C ASP A 530 13.81 -12.33 25.69
N MET A 531 13.91 -11.32 24.82
CA MET A 531 14.79 -10.17 25.04
C MET A 531 14.37 -9.32 26.25
N SER A 532 13.06 -9.10 26.47
CA SER A 532 12.57 -8.40 27.66
C SER A 532 12.81 -9.21 28.93
N ARG A 533 12.65 -10.54 28.88
CA ARG A 533 13.01 -11.44 29.99
C ARG A 533 14.49 -11.36 30.35
N TYR A 534 15.39 -11.38 29.36
CA TYR A 534 16.83 -11.21 29.60
C TYR A 534 17.16 -9.83 30.17
N ALA A 535 16.49 -8.76 29.73
CA ALA A 535 16.68 -7.42 30.28
C ALA A 535 16.24 -7.33 31.75
N ILE A 536 15.11 -7.94 32.11
CA ILE A 536 14.63 -8.02 33.49
C ILE A 536 15.62 -8.81 34.37
N LEU A 537 16.12 -9.95 33.88
CA LEU A 537 17.16 -10.72 34.59
C LEU A 537 18.44 -9.91 34.78
N ALA A 538 18.88 -9.19 33.74
CA ALA A 538 20.02 -8.28 33.83
C ALA A 538 19.77 -7.16 34.85
N ALA A 539 18.56 -6.64 34.94
CA ALA A 539 18.16 -5.64 35.93
C ALA A 539 18.22 -6.15 37.36
N VAL A 540 17.70 -7.36 37.59
CA VAL A 540 17.77 -8.04 38.88
C VAL A 540 19.22 -8.28 39.27
N LEU A 541 20.03 -8.77 38.34
CA LEU A 541 21.45 -9.04 38.58
C LEU A 541 22.24 -7.75 38.85
N ALA A 542 21.92 -6.67 38.14
CA ALA A 542 22.46 -5.34 38.36
C ALA A 542 22.09 -4.79 39.75
N LEU A 543 20.85 -4.97 40.19
CA LEU A 543 20.40 -4.57 41.51
C LEU A 543 21.13 -5.35 42.60
N LEU A 544 21.20 -6.68 42.47
CA LEU A 544 21.94 -7.54 43.42
C LEU A 544 23.43 -7.15 43.49
N LEU A 545 24.05 -6.91 42.34
CA LEU A 545 25.43 -6.43 42.27
C LEU A 545 25.58 -5.05 42.93
N GLY A 546 24.63 -4.14 42.70
CA GLY A 546 24.55 -2.83 43.34
C GLY A 546 24.51 -2.95 44.87
N LEU A 547 23.62 -3.79 45.39
CA LEU A 547 23.50 -4.10 46.83
C LEU A 547 24.80 -4.63 47.43
N ILE A 548 25.46 -5.57 46.76
CA ILE A 548 26.76 -6.11 47.20
C ILE A 548 27.82 -5.00 47.24
N ILE A 549 27.82 -4.13 46.23
CA ILE A 549 28.73 -2.99 46.16
C ILE A 549 28.45 -1.97 47.27
N ALA A 550 27.18 -1.62 47.49
CA ALA A 550 26.72 -0.64 48.46
C ALA A 550 27.03 -1.03 49.91
N ASN A 551 27.20 -2.34 50.18
CA ASN A 551 27.31 -2.88 51.54
C ASN A 551 28.65 -3.61 51.80
N PRO A 552 29.76 -2.90 52.13
CA PRO A 552 31.07 -3.53 52.29
C PRO A 552 31.21 -4.12 53.71
N VAL A 553 30.57 -5.25 53.95
CA VAL A 553 30.51 -5.94 55.25
C VAL A 553 31.90 -6.24 55.86
N HIS A 554 32.95 -6.28 55.03
CA HIS A 554 34.33 -6.58 55.42
C HIS A 554 35.23 -5.36 55.76
N SER A 555 34.69 -4.14 55.86
CA SER A 555 35.53 -2.98 56.25
C SER A 555 35.89 -3.03 57.75
N ARG A 556 37.14 -3.38 58.07
CA ARG A 556 37.65 -3.53 59.46
C ARG A 556 38.39 -2.31 60.03
N ARG A 557 38.59 -1.23 59.28
CA ARG A 557 39.30 -0.04 59.78
C ARG A 557 38.61 1.25 59.34
N LEU A 558 38.34 2.13 60.30
CA LEU A 558 38.23 3.58 60.05
C LEU A 558 39.59 4.00 59.49
N ALA A 559 39.69 4.16 58.17
CA ALA A 559 40.81 4.94 57.65
C ALA A 559 40.63 6.37 58.18
N PRO A 560 41.67 6.99 58.75
CA PRO A 560 41.62 8.41 59.10
C PRO A 560 41.12 9.21 57.89
N ALA A 561 40.40 10.29 58.15
CA ALA A 561 39.66 11.10 57.18
C ALA A 561 40.48 11.59 55.95
N ASP A 562 41.81 11.44 55.93
CA ASP A 562 42.73 11.96 54.92
C ASP A 562 42.93 11.13 53.64
N ARG A 563 42.32 9.94 53.48
CA ARG A 563 42.49 9.15 52.24
C ARG A 563 41.46 9.45 51.14
N LEU A 564 41.10 10.71 50.97
CA LEU A 564 40.25 11.20 49.87
C LEU A 564 40.95 11.16 48.48
N GLY A 565 42.20 10.70 48.35
CA GLY A 565 43.00 10.87 47.12
C GLY A 565 43.62 9.63 46.45
N THR A 566 43.22 8.39 46.75
CA THR A 566 43.87 7.22 46.10
C THR A 566 43.59 7.18 44.59
N ARG A 567 44.64 6.92 43.77
CA ARG A 567 44.53 6.91 42.29
C ARG A 567 43.45 5.95 41.79
N ALA A 568 43.29 4.79 42.42
CA ALA A 568 42.28 3.80 42.06
C ALA A 568 40.84 4.32 42.25
N ARG A 569 40.59 5.16 43.27
CA ARG A 569 39.27 5.75 43.53
C ARG A 569 38.89 6.81 42.49
N MET A 570 39.87 7.62 42.07
CA MET A 570 39.67 8.62 41.01
C MET A 570 39.47 7.94 39.66
N LEU A 571 40.20 6.85 39.38
CA LEU A 571 40.02 6.07 38.16
C LEU A 571 38.64 5.41 38.12
N THR A 572 38.15 4.84 39.23
CA THR A 572 36.82 4.22 39.30
C THR A 572 35.69 5.23 39.16
N LEU A 573 35.78 6.39 39.82
CA LEU A 573 34.83 7.49 39.61
C LEU A 573 34.86 7.98 38.16
N ALA A 574 36.05 8.12 37.57
CA ALA A 574 36.17 8.54 36.19
C ALA A 574 35.56 7.52 35.21
N VAL A 575 35.88 6.24 35.38
CA VAL A 575 35.29 5.16 34.56
C VAL A 575 33.76 5.20 34.66
N PHE A 576 33.21 5.36 35.87
CA PHE A 576 31.77 5.40 36.07
C PHE A 576 31.11 6.63 35.44
N GLU A 577 31.74 7.79 35.57
CA GLU A 577 31.25 9.04 35.00
C GLU A 577 31.35 9.03 33.46
N GLY A 578 32.35 8.36 32.90
CA GLY A 578 32.48 8.07 31.47
C GLY A 578 31.41 7.10 30.97
N ILE A 579 31.11 6.03 31.73
CA ILE A 579 30.03 5.10 31.43
C ILE A 579 28.69 5.82 31.43
N SER A 580 28.39 6.59 32.48
CA SER A 580 27.16 7.38 32.59
C SER A 580 27.03 8.35 31.42
N LEU A 581 28.08 9.11 31.10
CA LEU A 581 28.08 10.02 29.95
C LEU A 581 27.81 9.30 28.62
N GLY A 582 28.46 8.16 28.40
CA GLY A 582 28.28 7.34 27.21
C GLY A 582 26.87 6.82 27.04
N ILE A 583 26.27 6.32 28.12
CA ILE A 583 24.87 5.85 28.12
C ILE A 583 23.92 7.01 27.85
N THR A 584 24.12 8.17 28.48
CA THR A 584 23.29 9.35 28.22
C THR A 584 23.38 9.78 26.76
N ALA A 585 24.60 9.85 26.22
CA ALA A 585 24.83 10.22 24.83
C ALA A 585 24.15 9.23 23.87
N ALA A 586 24.29 7.92 24.13
CA ALA A 586 23.64 6.87 23.36
C ALA A 586 22.11 6.96 23.43
N ALA A 587 21.55 7.21 24.62
CA ALA A 587 20.11 7.38 24.82
C ALA A 587 19.56 8.60 24.07
N ILE A 588 20.27 9.74 24.10
CA ILE A 588 19.89 10.95 23.35
C ILE A 588 19.95 10.69 21.84
N GLY A 589 20.99 9.98 21.35
CA GLY A 589 21.09 9.58 19.95
C GLY A 589 19.93 8.68 19.52
N ALA A 590 19.59 7.67 20.33
CA ALA A 590 18.48 6.77 20.06
C ALA A 590 17.13 7.51 20.08
N LEU A 591 16.94 8.42 21.04
CA LEU A 591 15.76 9.29 21.14
C LEU A 591 15.54 10.13 19.89
N GLY A 592 16.58 10.79 19.39
CA GLY A 592 16.48 11.61 18.19
C GLY A 592 16.20 10.79 16.94
N MET A 593 16.77 9.60 16.83
CA MET A 593 16.44 8.64 15.77
C MET A 593 14.97 8.22 15.82
N ILE A 594 14.48 7.79 16.99
CA ILE A 594 13.08 7.37 17.17
C ILE A 594 12.15 8.55 16.86
N SER A 595 12.49 9.77 17.29
CA SER A 595 11.69 10.97 17.04
C SER A 595 11.64 11.36 15.56
N LEU A 596 12.77 11.29 14.84
CA LEU A 596 12.82 11.57 13.40
C LEU A 596 12.07 10.48 12.61
N TRP A 597 12.27 9.22 12.98
CA TRP A 597 11.54 8.09 12.41
C TRP A 597 10.04 8.25 12.59
N TYR A 598 9.59 8.59 13.80
CA TYR A 598 8.20 8.87 14.11
C TYR A 598 7.66 10.07 13.30
N PHE A 599 8.41 11.17 13.23
CA PHE A 599 8.03 12.34 12.44
C PHE A 599 7.85 11.98 10.96
N ARG A 600 8.79 11.20 10.38
CA ARG A 600 8.68 10.72 9.00
C ARG A 600 7.45 9.86 8.79
N LEU A 601 7.19 8.93 9.71
CA LEU A 601 6.02 8.06 9.69
C LEU A 601 4.71 8.87 9.71
N LEU A 602 4.63 9.89 10.57
CA LEU A 602 3.48 10.81 10.64
C LEU A 602 3.28 11.61 9.34
N THR A 603 4.38 12.04 8.71
CA THR A 603 4.30 12.84 7.47
C THR A 603 4.06 12.01 6.22
N GLN A 604 4.39 10.72 6.24
CA GLN A 604 4.36 9.84 5.07
C GLN A 604 3.16 8.89 5.05
N THR A 605 2.43 8.74 6.16
CA THR A 605 1.28 7.83 6.23
C THR A 605 0.05 8.54 6.80
N SER A 606 -1.12 8.24 6.23
CA SER A 606 -2.44 8.67 6.76
C SER A 606 -2.74 8.09 8.15
N LEU A 607 -1.96 7.10 8.60
CA LEU A 607 -2.05 6.42 9.90
C LEU A 607 -1.53 7.25 11.08
N GLY A 608 -1.05 8.47 10.83
CA GLY A 608 -0.32 9.24 11.82
C GLY A 608 -1.09 9.47 13.13
N SER A 609 -2.41 9.66 13.08
CA SER A 609 -3.23 9.90 14.28
C SER A 609 -3.36 8.66 15.18
N ILE A 610 -3.53 7.47 14.59
CA ILE A 610 -3.68 6.20 15.32
C ILE A 610 -2.35 5.80 15.97
N MET A 611 -1.25 5.91 15.23
CA MET A 611 0.08 5.61 15.78
C MET A 611 0.52 6.60 16.85
N THR A 612 0.04 7.85 16.80
CA THR A 612 0.32 8.86 17.84
C THR A 612 -0.19 8.42 19.21
N GLN A 613 -1.43 7.93 19.29
CA GLN A 613 -1.99 7.49 20.57
C GLN A 613 -1.26 6.25 21.11
N ALA A 614 -0.93 5.30 20.25
CA ALA A 614 -0.24 4.08 20.64
C ALA A 614 1.20 4.33 21.16
N LEU A 615 1.89 5.34 20.62
CA LEU A 615 3.28 5.64 20.99
C LEU A 615 3.42 6.69 22.10
N MET A 616 2.33 7.34 22.54
CA MET A 616 2.37 8.32 23.62
C MET A 616 2.97 7.78 24.94
N PRO A 617 2.63 6.55 25.40
CA PRO A 617 3.23 5.95 26.59
C PRO A 617 4.74 5.73 26.42
N VAL A 618 5.19 5.43 25.20
CA VAL A 618 6.61 5.24 24.85
C VAL A 618 7.36 6.55 25.04
N VAL A 619 6.84 7.66 24.51
CA VAL A 619 7.43 8.99 24.71
C VAL A 619 7.50 9.35 26.20
N GLY A 620 6.43 9.08 26.96
CA GLY A 620 6.39 9.28 28.41
C GLY A 620 7.47 8.48 29.15
N ALA A 621 7.65 7.20 28.81
CA ALA A 621 8.67 6.34 29.40
C ALA A 621 10.09 6.85 29.08
N ILE A 622 10.33 7.29 27.85
CA ILE A 622 11.65 7.79 27.48
C ILE A 622 11.95 9.14 28.15
N LEU A 623 10.97 10.04 28.27
CA LEU A 623 11.13 11.29 29.01
C LEU A 623 11.46 11.03 30.49
N ALA A 624 10.79 10.07 31.12
CA ALA A 624 11.07 9.65 32.48
C ALA A 624 12.51 9.09 32.62
N ALA A 625 12.93 8.22 31.71
CA ALA A 625 14.29 7.70 31.67
C ALA A 625 15.33 8.82 31.46
N GLY A 626 15.05 9.76 30.56
CA GLY A 626 15.88 10.95 30.31
C GLY A 626 16.02 11.82 31.55
N ALA A 627 14.93 12.09 32.27
CA ALA A 627 14.95 12.85 33.52
C ALA A 627 15.82 12.18 34.59
N VAL A 628 15.69 10.86 34.76
CA VAL A 628 16.52 10.06 35.69
C VAL A 628 18.00 10.16 35.32
N ILE A 629 18.33 10.03 34.03
CA ILE A 629 19.72 10.13 33.56
C ILE A 629 20.30 11.52 33.87
N VAL A 630 19.57 12.60 33.55
CA VAL A 630 20.01 13.98 33.82
C VAL A 630 20.24 14.19 35.32
N LEU A 631 19.34 13.69 36.17
CA LEU A 631 19.45 13.79 37.63
C LEU A 631 20.70 13.04 38.14
N THR A 632 20.94 11.83 37.63
CA THR A 632 22.13 11.01 37.94
C THR A 632 23.40 11.74 37.60
N MET A 633 23.45 12.31 36.41
CA MET A 633 24.61 13.04 35.92
C MET A 633 24.87 14.28 36.78
N ALA A 634 23.81 15.00 37.19
CA ALA A 634 23.92 16.14 38.09
C ALA A 634 24.48 15.75 39.47
N VAL A 635 23.98 14.67 40.07
CA VAL A 635 24.44 14.17 41.38
C VAL A 635 25.90 13.69 41.30
N THR A 636 26.23 12.91 40.28
CA THR A 636 27.58 12.35 40.09
C THR A 636 28.58 13.46 39.80
N ALA A 637 28.23 14.43 38.95
CA ALA A 637 29.06 15.60 38.67
C ALA A 637 29.28 16.46 39.93
N ARG A 638 28.25 16.66 40.76
CA ARG A 638 28.38 17.39 42.03
C ARG A 638 29.36 16.70 42.98
N LYS A 639 29.20 15.39 43.21
CA LYS A 639 30.11 14.60 44.05
C LYS A 639 31.53 14.60 43.51
N ASN A 640 31.71 14.48 42.18
CA ASN A 640 33.03 14.52 41.58
C ASN A 640 33.69 15.90 41.77
N ARG A 641 32.92 16.99 41.67
CA ARG A 641 33.41 18.35 41.97
C ARG A 641 33.85 18.49 43.43
N GLU A 642 33.07 18.00 44.38
CA GLU A 642 33.43 18.02 45.81
C GLU A 642 34.74 17.27 46.07
N VAL A 643 34.87 16.04 45.55
CA VAL A 643 36.08 15.22 45.71
C VAL A 643 37.29 15.85 45.02
N THR A 644 37.10 16.37 43.80
CA THR A 644 38.17 17.00 43.03
C THR A 644 38.61 18.32 43.67
N SER A 645 37.69 19.12 44.21
CA SER A 645 38.01 20.36 44.93
C SER A 645 38.82 20.06 46.19
N ALA A 646 38.36 19.13 47.04
CA ALA A 646 39.07 18.75 48.26
C ALA A 646 40.51 18.25 47.97
N ARG A 647 40.68 17.47 46.89
CA ARG A 647 42.00 16.99 46.46
C ARG A 647 42.88 18.11 45.91
N ASN A 648 42.30 19.06 45.16
CA ASN A 648 43.03 20.18 44.61
C ASN A 648 43.48 21.13 45.73
N ASP A 649 42.63 21.39 46.71
CA ASP A 649 42.96 22.16 47.91
C ASP A 649 44.09 21.48 48.70
N PHE A 650 44.02 20.16 48.94
CA PHE A 650 45.12 19.42 49.56
C PHE A 650 46.42 19.45 48.74
N SER A 651 46.32 19.32 47.41
CA SER A 651 47.50 19.38 46.54
C SER A 651 48.16 20.75 46.50
N TYR A 652 47.34 21.80 46.64
CA TYR A 652 47.80 23.19 46.67
C TYR A 652 48.41 23.52 48.04
N TRP A 653 47.64 23.36 49.12
CA TRP A 653 48.06 23.73 50.48
C TRP A 653 49.04 22.73 51.10
N GLY A 654 48.80 21.42 50.95
CA GLY A 654 49.59 20.37 51.60
C GLY A 654 50.83 19.93 50.82
N LEU A 655 50.81 20.01 49.48
CA LEU A 655 51.93 19.59 48.61
C LEU A 655 52.61 20.75 47.87
N GLY A 656 52.14 21.99 48.03
CA GLY A 656 52.74 23.17 47.42
C GLY A 656 52.69 23.19 45.88
N ARG A 657 51.75 22.46 45.25
CA ARG A 657 51.67 22.44 43.78
C ARG A 657 51.10 23.73 43.23
N SER A 658 51.66 24.20 42.11
CA SER A 658 51.15 25.41 41.44
C SER A 658 49.76 25.18 40.83
N GLN A 659 48.97 26.25 40.73
CA GLN A 659 47.62 26.19 40.14
C GLN A 659 47.65 25.65 38.70
N ALA A 660 48.69 25.97 37.93
CA ALA A 660 48.87 25.48 36.56
C ALA A 660 49.00 23.95 36.50
N GLN A 661 49.79 23.35 37.40
CA GLN A 661 49.96 21.88 37.47
C GLN A 661 48.68 21.17 37.92
N ILE A 662 47.88 21.80 38.77
CA ILE A 662 46.60 21.27 39.23
C ILE A 662 45.58 21.31 38.07
N ARG A 663 45.49 22.44 37.35
CA ARG A 663 44.61 22.61 36.19
C ARG A 663 44.90 21.60 35.08
N THR A 664 46.17 21.43 34.69
CA THR A 664 46.55 20.45 33.65
C THR A 664 46.22 19.02 34.06
N ARG A 665 46.43 18.67 35.33
CA ARG A 665 46.13 17.33 35.84
C ARG A 665 44.63 17.02 35.92
N ASN A 666 43.78 18.03 35.99
CA ASN A 666 42.32 17.84 35.98
C ASN A 666 41.76 17.50 34.58
N PHE A 667 42.54 17.69 33.50
CA PHE A 667 42.13 17.28 32.16
C PHE A 667 42.27 15.78 31.90
N ALA A 668 43.20 15.08 32.57
CA ALA A 668 43.41 13.65 32.38
C ALA A 668 42.14 12.79 32.60
N PRO A 669 41.34 12.96 33.68
CA PRO A 669 40.09 12.22 33.83
C PRO A 669 39.03 12.60 32.77
N ILE A 670 39.03 13.84 32.27
CA ILE A 670 38.11 14.28 31.19
C ILE A 670 38.36 13.47 29.92
N ALA A 671 39.62 13.25 29.55
CA ALA A 671 39.98 12.41 28.40
C ALA A 671 39.48 10.96 28.55
N ILE A 672 39.61 10.37 29.75
CA ILE A 672 39.11 9.02 30.04
C ILE A 672 37.58 8.96 29.87
N HIS A 673 36.85 9.99 30.32
CA HIS A 673 35.40 10.06 30.15
C HIS A 673 34.98 10.03 28.69
N VAL A 674 35.64 10.85 27.86
CA VAL A 674 35.32 10.94 26.43
C VAL A 674 35.59 9.65 25.71
N ILE A 675 36.72 8.98 26.01
CA ILE A 675 37.07 7.70 25.38
C ILE A 675 36.00 6.65 25.69
N ILE A 676 35.65 6.50 26.97
CA ILE A 676 34.63 5.53 27.40
C ILE A 676 33.26 5.88 26.79
N ALA A 677 32.88 7.15 26.83
CA ALA A 677 31.62 7.60 26.27
C ALA A 677 31.53 7.35 24.75
N SER A 678 32.62 7.60 24.03
CA SER A 678 32.70 7.38 22.58
C SER A 678 32.61 5.89 22.24
N ILE A 679 33.25 5.01 23.03
CA ILE A 679 33.14 3.55 22.86
C ILE A 679 31.69 3.10 23.04
N ILE A 680 30.98 3.61 24.05
CA ILE A 680 29.58 3.26 24.30
C ILE A 680 28.68 3.78 23.18
N VAL A 681 28.88 5.03 22.72
CA VAL A 681 28.11 5.57 21.60
C VAL A 681 28.36 4.73 20.33
N ALA A 682 29.60 4.37 20.02
CA ALA A 682 29.92 3.51 18.88
C ALA A 682 29.35 2.08 19.00
N ALA A 683 29.30 1.53 20.22
CA ALA A 683 28.63 0.24 20.44
C ALA A 683 27.11 0.37 20.24
N GLY A 684 26.50 1.44 20.75
CA GLY A 684 25.08 1.71 20.56
C GLY A 684 24.70 2.05 19.12
N SER A 685 25.60 2.65 18.32
CA SER A 685 25.33 2.90 16.91
C SER A 685 25.19 1.60 16.12
N ARG A 686 25.94 0.55 16.46
CA ARG A 686 25.77 -0.78 15.85
C ARG A 686 24.43 -1.43 16.17
N TYR A 687 23.90 -1.15 17.35
CA TYR A 687 22.53 -1.56 17.69
C TYR A 687 21.50 -0.72 16.91
N ALA A 688 21.81 0.55 16.67
CA ALA A 688 20.97 1.47 15.90
C ALA A 688 21.00 1.23 14.38
N ASP A 689 22.07 0.63 13.83
CA ASP A 689 22.16 0.23 12.41
C ASP A 689 21.06 -0.79 12.00
N GLY A 690 20.42 -1.44 12.98
CA GLY A 690 19.24 -2.28 12.73
C GLY A 690 17.95 -1.50 12.40
N TYR A 691 17.95 -0.17 12.50
CA TYR A 691 16.89 0.67 11.96
C TYR A 691 17.29 1.10 10.55
N GLN A 692 16.36 1.07 9.57
CA GLN A 692 16.61 1.44 8.17
C GLN A 692 17.07 2.91 7.95
N GLN A 693 17.38 3.66 9.01
CA GLN A 693 17.85 5.04 8.94
C GLN A 693 19.35 5.12 9.18
N GLY A 694 20.02 6.00 8.42
CA GLY A 694 21.46 6.22 8.55
C GLY A 694 21.87 6.61 9.98
N THR A 695 22.91 5.97 10.49
CA THR A 695 23.47 6.20 11.84
C THR A 695 24.03 7.61 12.08
N THR A 696 24.04 8.46 11.06
CA THR A 696 24.52 9.84 11.11
C THR A 696 23.83 10.67 12.18
N LEU A 697 22.49 10.61 12.29
CA LEU A 697 21.75 11.39 13.29
C LEU A 697 22.08 10.93 14.72
N TYR A 698 22.11 9.62 14.93
CA TYR A 698 22.48 9.02 16.21
C TYR A 698 23.87 9.50 16.66
N LEU A 699 24.86 9.42 15.77
CA LEU A 699 26.23 9.84 16.06
C LEU A 699 26.34 11.36 16.27
N ALA A 700 25.60 12.17 15.50
CA ALA A 700 25.61 13.62 15.63
C ALA A 700 25.06 14.06 17.00
N LEU A 701 23.93 13.50 17.43
CA LEU A 701 23.31 13.84 18.71
C LEU A 701 24.11 13.31 19.90
N GLY A 702 24.57 12.06 19.84
CA GLY A 702 25.45 11.49 20.86
C GLY A 702 26.77 12.24 20.97
N GLY A 703 27.38 12.60 19.84
CA GLY A 703 28.61 13.40 19.76
C GLY A 703 28.44 14.81 20.32
N CYS A 704 27.34 15.51 19.98
CA CYS A 704 27.01 16.82 20.54
C CYS A 704 26.91 16.77 22.07
N TRP A 705 26.27 15.75 22.64
CA TRP A 705 26.16 15.61 24.09
C TRP A 705 27.52 15.42 24.77
N ILE A 706 28.39 14.59 24.19
CA ILE A 706 29.77 14.41 24.68
C ILE A 706 30.52 15.75 24.65
N LEU A 707 30.36 16.53 23.57
CA LEU A 707 31.00 17.84 23.43
C LEU A 707 30.52 18.83 24.50
N ILE A 708 29.22 18.91 24.76
CA ILE A 708 28.63 19.77 25.80
C ILE A 708 29.17 19.40 27.19
N SER A 709 29.24 18.10 27.48
CA SER A 709 29.79 17.58 28.74
C SER A 709 31.28 17.91 28.89
N LEU A 710 32.04 17.81 27.79
CA LEU A 710 33.46 18.18 27.77
C LEU A 710 33.66 19.68 28.02
N LEU A 711 32.89 20.54 27.36
CA LEU A 711 32.97 22.00 27.53
C LEU A 711 32.62 22.42 28.96
N THR A 712 31.52 21.93 29.50
CA THR A 712 31.10 22.24 30.88
C THR A 712 32.13 21.80 31.91
N ARG A 713 32.73 20.63 31.75
CA ARG A 713 33.78 20.13 32.64
C ARG A 713 35.10 20.87 32.47
N GLY A 714 35.51 21.16 31.22
CA GLY A 714 36.70 21.94 30.93
C GLY A 714 36.64 23.34 31.55
N ILE A 715 35.51 24.02 31.42
CA ILE A 715 35.27 25.32 32.06
C ILE A 715 35.36 25.20 33.59
N SER A 716 34.76 24.17 34.18
CA SER A 716 34.83 23.96 35.64
C SER A 716 36.25 23.70 36.14
N ALA A 717 37.06 22.94 35.38
CA ALA A 717 38.45 22.66 35.70
C ALA A 717 39.33 23.92 35.62
N LEU A 718 39.08 24.78 34.64
CA LEU A 718 39.79 26.05 34.46
C LEU A 718 39.43 27.09 35.54
N ARG A 719 38.17 27.10 35.99
CA ARG A 719 37.66 28.06 36.98
C ARG A 719 37.99 27.74 38.43
N TRP A 720 38.60 26.59 38.72
CA TRP A 720 38.99 26.25 40.08
C TRP A 720 39.94 27.31 40.68
N LYS A 721 39.62 27.73 41.91
CA LYS A 721 40.43 28.62 42.76
C LYS A 721 40.58 27.95 44.13
N PRO A 722 41.75 28.08 44.79
CA PRO A 722 41.96 27.51 46.12
C PRO A 722 41.00 28.17 47.12
N THR A 723 40.37 27.34 47.94
CA THR A 723 39.51 27.83 49.03
C THR A 723 40.40 28.46 50.10
N ILE A 724 40.21 29.76 50.40
CA ILE A 724 40.94 30.43 51.48
C ILE A 724 40.38 29.89 52.79
N LEU A 725 41.18 29.11 53.52
CA LEU A 725 40.84 28.72 54.88
C LEU A 725 41.02 29.96 55.76
N GLU A 726 39.90 30.58 56.17
CA GLU A 726 39.96 31.53 57.27
C GLU A 726 40.52 30.79 58.50
N PRO A 727 41.50 31.37 59.21
CA PRO A 727 42.06 30.71 60.38
C PRO A 727 40.93 30.47 61.38
N THR A 728 40.65 29.19 61.65
CA THR A 728 39.77 28.80 62.75
C THR A 728 40.31 29.45 64.03
N PRO A 729 39.51 30.25 64.76
CA PRO A 729 39.96 30.84 66.02
C PRO A 729 40.38 29.71 66.95
N SER A 730 41.60 29.81 67.48
CA SER A 730 42.20 28.82 68.38
C SER A 730 41.24 28.46 69.53
N GLN A 731 40.78 27.21 69.57
CA GLN A 731 40.14 26.59 70.74
C GLN A 731 41.16 25.74 71.49
#